data_AF-A0A7C2B9B8-F1
#
_entry.id   AF-A0A7C2B9B8-F1
#
_cell.length_a   1.000
_cell.length_b   1.000
_cell.length_c   1.000
_cell.angle_alpha   90.00
_cell.angle_beta   90.00
_cell.angle_gamma   90.00
#
_symmetry.space_group_name_H-M   'P 1'
#
loop_
_entity.id
_entity.type
_entity.pdbx_description
1 polymer ?
#
loop_
_entity_poly.entity_id
_entity_poly.type
_entity_poly.pdbx_seq_one_letter_code
_entity_poly.pdbx_strand_id
1 'polypeptide(L)'
;MPGYKSLGTKVSQNPQNTGTGGQFSGEDKAYESIIIQKGSPVIDWEMNLNGDINNDYGLRSGNQKLYQSCFLNGDFLEHSDLSGSLIFPPATAGNENKFELLAQNTIINGWNINIEYTSTNISGINDIQLGVPPTTGSRIDLVIVEVWRALILAAPDTSNKSSTGLIVRNGNIKAPDSVNLVDDLIDPTYGVESNARVQIQYRLRVIENINIDSYPDGLTDPTVFANTVSNFGSVGADGSVTNFNFLQMANDGGLWRAGTGDSAGAIAIGSVDGYMYAIPVLAVARRNSTVFNKDTNLNGGSIISTGVSDRPDGLFSDQIIDSDVLDLRRGRAADFREILSKMTKQIFDNALSTQLEQLTSGPSGTSFLDSDNIGTGTSFGLSDGIRTHFSDRAITESIVVKSNIASGISSVDFDLSSLLLAWDTVPRNVLTSGLSDTTIIGFGKIRIVQQSLFKNEDMLDLASSIHITSSEFKINVGVDIDQLHLDFNTSTTTSTTIYVELYISYSSGHGTSRNLLDSYELWIRGSLPTWVDTSFLSATVDTTRTNLSNSLWNIDQSHRELSVHFQSITQSSVTFYTHATNYLLIWEKLNGDPITINDGTNPSYTTTNYTSNTAYTLVSLTGATAITAGTVVVVSYVAFRAIPEIAVSPNDSYNLFYKTSAIQSIKPPAGTQTLDIIPREISEQIFIIGASTGSPDISFPYRSPGEQIPVAALPTPDFPESRINGPADISIIGFGSNVGFLQLPVYVPYSPEPSKVSLYRDGLDAVTDAEGRHFWPKSDSGTPSVYSPVVFGPELSSSRVHKTILPMLAELKSDFLSIGRKGTLIVVLLTNWIVFDSSNNVILTPTAGTSGASIFRVKGNMMNTRRVDP
;
A
#
# COMPACT_ATOMS: atom_id res chain seq x y z
N MET A 1 -32.51 4.39 19.22
CA MET A 1 -33.26 5.38 20.01
C MET A 1 -33.68 4.74 21.33
N PRO A 2 -33.43 5.34 22.51
CA PRO A 2 -33.81 4.73 23.79
C PRO A 2 -35.27 5.02 24.12
N GLY A 3 -36.06 3.95 24.29
CA GLY A 3 -37.25 3.91 25.14
C GLY A 3 -38.48 4.65 24.65
N TYR A 4 -39.29 3.99 23.82
CA TYR A 4 -40.73 4.26 23.83
C TYR A 4 -41.28 3.92 25.23
N LYS A 5 -41.67 4.96 25.98
CA LYS A 5 -42.40 4.82 27.25
C LYS A 5 -43.70 4.06 26.99
N SER A 6 -43.93 3.03 27.80
CA SER A 6 -45.14 2.18 27.83
C SER A 6 -46.44 3.02 27.73
N LEU A 7 -47.13 2.94 26.59
CA LEU A 7 -48.43 3.55 26.29
C LEU A 7 -49.63 2.71 26.80
N GLY A 8 -49.40 1.80 27.75
CA GLY A 8 -50.46 1.07 28.44
C GLY A 8 -51.01 -0.16 27.69
N THR A 9 -51.84 -0.93 28.38
CA THR A 9 -52.31 -2.29 28.00
C THR A 9 -53.22 -2.36 26.77
N LYS A 10 -53.58 -1.22 26.18
CA LYS A 10 -54.44 -1.12 24.99
C LYS A 10 -53.68 -0.77 23.71
N VAL A 11 -52.37 -0.53 23.81
CA VAL A 11 -51.51 -0.29 22.65
C VAL A 11 -50.66 -1.54 22.49
N SER A 12 -50.73 -2.17 21.32
CA SER A 12 -49.91 -3.33 20.94
C SER A 12 -48.45 -2.88 20.84
N GLN A 13 -47.72 -2.91 21.96
CA GLN A 13 -46.38 -2.31 22.08
C GLN A 13 -45.24 -3.29 22.31
N ASN A 14 -45.56 -4.54 22.60
CA ASN A 14 -44.54 -5.56 22.76
C ASN A 14 -44.76 -6.61 21.67
N PRO A 15 -43.69 -7.09 21.01
CA PRO A 15 -43.72 -8.45 20.49
C PRO A 15 -44.24 -9.30 21.64
N GLN A 16 -45.29 -10.07 21.41
CA GLN A 16 -45.85 -10.95 22.42
C GLN A 16 -44.69 -11.63 23.14
N ASN A 17 -44.62 -11.52 24.47
CA ASN A 17 -43.49 -12.08 25.23
C ASN A 17 -43.64 -13.60 25.25
N THR A 18 -43.31 -14.22 24.13
CA THR A 18 -43.32 -15.65 23.86
C THR A 18 -41.88 -16.07 23.57
N GLY A 19 -41.01 -15.95 24.58
CA GLY A 19 -39.65 -16.50 24.56
C GLY A 19 -38.67 -15.82 23.60
N THR A 20 -37.62 -15.24 24.15
CA THR A 20 -36.33 -14.92 23.51
C THR A 20 -36.37 -14.62 22.00
N GLY A 21 -36.75 -13.39 21.62
CA GLY A 21 -36.57 -12.86 20.27
C GLY A 21 -37.59 -11.79 19.92
N GLY A 22 -37.15 -10.67 19.34
CA GLY A 22 -38.01 -9.59 18.84
C GLY A 22 -38.79 -9.99 17.59
N GLN A 23 -39.71 -10.95 17.72
CA GLN A 23 -40.44 -11.65 16.65
C GLN A 23 -41.20 -10.74 15.66
N PHE A 24 -41.29 -9.42 15.87
CA PHE A 24 -42.03 -8.53 14.97
C PHE A 24 -41.33 -7.19 14.70
N SER A 25 -40.02 -7.11 14.93
CA SER A 25 -39.19 -5.95 14.54
C SER A 25 -38.67 -6.12 13.11
N GLY A 26 -38.49 -5.00 12.39
CA GLY A 26 -37.75 -4.93 11.12
C GLY A 26 -36.23 -4.80 11.29
N GLU A 27 -35.77 -4.59 12.52
CA GLU A 27 -34.35 -4.53 12.89
C GLU A 27 -33.64 -5.84 12.53
N ASP A 28 -32.41 -5.75 12.02
CA ASP A 28 -31.58 -6.87 11.58
C ASP A 28 -32.18 -7.77 10.47
N LYS A 29 -33.38 -7.46 9.96
CA LYS A 29 -34.06 -8.23 8.91
C LYS A 29 -34.01 -7.58 7.54
N ALA A 30 -33.57 -6.33 7.40
CA ALA A 30 -33.44 -5.66 6.08
C ALA A 30 -34.70 -5.74 5.19
N TYR A 31 -35.89 -5.64 5.79
CA TYR A 31 -37.15 -5.63 5.04
C TYR A 31 -37.31 -4.34 4.21
N GLU A 32 -37.80 -4.51 2.98
CA GLU A 32 -38.08 -3.41 2.05
C GLU A 32 -39.55 -3.13 1.90
N SER A 33 -40.39 -4.15 1.86
CA SER A 33 -41.83 -3.99 1.74
C SER A 33 -42.59 -5.22 2.23
N ILE A 34 -43.88 -5.02 2.54
CA ILE A 34 -44.82 -6.08 2.90
C ILE A 34 -45.75 -6.34 1.71
N ILE A 35 -45.95 -7.60 1.35
CA ILE A 35 -46.85 -8.00 0.27
C ILE A 35 -48.14 -8.54 0.89
N ILE A 36 -49.22 -7.78 0.74
CA ILE A 36 -50.55 -8.20 1.20
C ILE A 36 -51.04 -9.36 0.33
N GLN A 37 -51.19 -10.53 0.94
CA GLN A 37 -51.62 -11.74 0.25
C GLN A 37 -53.14 -11.90 0.31
N LYS A 38 -53.70 -12.52 -0.73
CA LYS A 38 -55.12 -12.83 -0.78
C LYS A 38 -55.44 -13.92 0.26
N GLY A 39 -56.30 -13.60 1.22
CA GLY A 39 -56.77 -14.56 2.22
C GLY A 39 -55.98 -14.52 3.53
N SER A 40 -54.92 -13.71 3.61
CA SER A 40 -54.17 -13.47 4.84
C SER A 40 -54.64 -12.16 5.49
N PRO A 41 -54.90 -12.14 6.80
CA PRO A 41 -55.37 -10.93 7.48
C PRO A 41 -54.25 -9.89 7.61
N VAL A 42 -54.58 -8.61 7.39
CA VAL A 42 -53.70 -7.51 7.80
C VAL A 42 -53.94 -7.24 9.29
N ILE A 43 -52.91 -7.50 10.08
CA ILE A 43 -52.92 -7.40 11.54
C ILE A 43 -52.25 -6.11 12.01
N ASP A 44 -52.52 -5.70 13.25
CA ASP A 44 -52.11 -4.41 13.81
C ASP A 44 -50.58 -4.21 13.79
N TRP A 45 -49.82 -5.25 14.08
CA TRP A 45 -48.35 -5.19 14.06
C TRP A 45 -47.77 -5.10 12.64
N GLU A 46 -48.46 -5.60 11.61
CA GLU A 46 -48.07 -5.38 10.20
C GLU A 46 -48.17 -3.91 9.83
N MET A 47 -49.17 -3.21 10.36
CA MET A 47 -49.31 -1.77 10.16
C MET A 47 -48.19 -0.99 10.85
N ASN A 48 -47.74 -1.44 12.03
CA ASN A 48 -46.59 -0.85 12.72
C ASN A 48 -45.29 -1.08 11.92
N LEU A 49 -45.03 -2.31 11.49
CA LEU A 49 -43.87 -2.64 10.65
C LEU A 49 -43.88 -1.86 9.34
N ASN A 50 -45.04 -1.71 8.70
CA ASN A 50 -45.18 -0.88 7.50
C ASN A 50 -44.85 0.59 7.80
N GLY A 51 -45.27 1.11 8.95
CA GLY A 51 -44.88 2.45 9.41
C GLY A 51 -43.37 2.61 9.54
N ASP A 52 -42.69 1.64 10.15
CA ASP A 52 -41.23 1.63 10.31
C ASP A 52 -40.50 1.56 8.96
N ILE A 53 -40.94 0.67 8.06
CA ILE A 53 -40.40 0.55 6.69
C ILE A 53 -40.61 1.85 5.90
N ASN A 54 -41.76 2.50 6.01
CA ASN A 54 -42.04 3.75 5.30
C ASN A 54 -41.21 4.93 5.83
N ASN A 55 -40.89 4.95 7.12
CA ASN A 55 -39.97 5.94 7.68
C ASN A 55 -38.55 5.77 7.08
N ASP A 56 -38.10 4.54 6.89
CA ASP A 56 -36.83 4.23 6.23
C ASP A 56 -36.87 4.54 4.72
N TYR A 57 -38.03 4.38 4.06
CA TYR A 57 -38.20 4.72 2.64
C TYR A 57 -37.85 6.18 2.32
N GLY A 58 -38.20 7.13 3.21
CA GLY A 58 -37.83 8.54 3.06
C GLY A 58 -36.31 8.75 3.06
N LEU A 59 -35.59 8.02 3.92
CA LEU A 59 -34.13 8.02 3.97
C LEU A 59 -33.53 7.39 2.71
N ARG A 60 -34.05 6.25 2.24
CA ARG A 60 -33.62 5.59 1.00
C ARG A 60 -33.77 6.49 -0.22
N SER A 61 -34.91 7.17 -0.34
CA SER A 61 -35.17 8.12 -1.43
C SER A 61 -34.20 9.31 -1.40
N GLY A 62 -33.89 9.82 -0.20
CA GLY A 62 -32.86 10.84 -0.01
C GLY A 62 -31.47 10.34 -0.40
N ASN A 63 -31.11 9.14 0.06
CA ASN A 63 -29.82 8.52 -0.21
C ASN A 63 -29.60 8.27 -1.71
N GLN A 64 -30.61 7.77 -2.41
CA GLN A 64 -30.54 7.55 -3.84
C GLN A 64 -30.30 8.85 -4.62
N LYS A 65 -30.79 10.00 -4.13
CA LYS A 65 -30.59 11.31 -4.78
C LYS A 65 -29.24 11.93 -4.46
N LEU A 66 -28.77 11.80 -3.22
CA LEU A 66 -27.59 12.50 -2.70
C LEU A 66 -26.29 11.71 -2.91
N TYR A 67 -26.37 10.38 -2.84
CA TYR A 67 -25.22 9.49 -2.86
C TYR A 67 -25.21 8.64 -4.13
N GLN A 68 -24.00 8.41 -4.63
CA GLN A 68 -23.72 7.30 -5.53
C GLN A 68 -23.56 6.03 -4.69
N SER A 69 -23.72 4.86 -5.30
CA SER A 69 -23.52 3.60 -4.56
C SER A 69 -22.06 3.49 -4.11
N CYS A 70 -21.85 3.37 -2.80
CA CYS A 70 -20.54 3.51 -2.17
C CYS A 70 -20.48 2.84 -0.79
N PHE A 71 -19.26 2.69 -0.29
CA PHE A 71 -18.93 2.29 1.07
C PHE A 71 -18.83 3.54 1.96
N LEU A 72 -19.47 3.50 3.12
CA LEU A 72 -19.51 4.61 4.07
C LEU A 72 -18.40 4.55 5.11
N ASN A 73 -17.95 3.35 5.45
CA ASN A 73 -16.77 3.05 6.23
C ASN A 73 -15.80 2.24 5.36
N GLY A 74 -14.52 2.21 5.73
CA GLY A 74 -13.53 1.46 4.96
C GLY A 74 -12.10 2.00 4.99
N ASP A 75 -11.76 2.85 5.97
CA ASP A 75 -10.40 3.38 6.15
C ASP A 75 -9.75 3.86 4.84
N PHE A 76 -10.39 4.86 4.23
CA PHE A 76 -9.91 5.41 2.96
C PHE A 76 -8.86 6.50 3.15
N LEU A 77 -8.80 7.12 4.34
CA LEU A 77 -7.94 8.28 4.64
C LEU A 77 -7.23 8.18 6.00
N GLU A 78 -7.51 7.19 6.85
CA GLU A 78 -6.99 7.19 8.22
C GLU A 78 -5.62 6.52 8.28
N HIS A 79 -5.48 5.36 7.63
CA HIS A 79 -4.22 4.66 7.49
C HIS A 79 -3.71 4.66 6.04
N SER A 80 -2.41 4.42 5.87
CA SER A 80 -1.79 4.24 4.55
C SER A 80 -2.04 2.84 4.00
N ASP A 81 -2.09 1.82 4.85
CA ASP A 81 -2.33 0.42 4.50
C ASP A 81 -3.83 0.02 4.56
N LEU A 82 -4.13 -1.28 4.42
CA LEU A 82 -5.49 -1.81 4.48
C LEU A 82 -5.88 -2.32 5.88
N SER A 83 -5.05 -2.08 6.91
CA SER A 83 -5.22 -2.68 8.24
C SER A 83 -6.51 -2.25 8.95
N GLY A 84 -7.03 -1.05 8.65
CA GLY A 84 -8.33 -0.59 9.16
C GLY A 84 -9.55 -1.21 8.49
N SER A 85 -9.37 -2.09 7.50
CA SER A 85 -10.47 -2.77 6.79
C SER A 85 -10.29 -4.27 6.60
N LEU A 86 -9.06 -4.75 6.52
CA LEU A 86 -8.72 -6.13 6.22
C LEU A 86 -7.80 -6.73 7.29
N ILE A 87 -8.03 -7.99 7.60
CA ILE A 87 -7.16 -8.80 8.45
C ILE A 87 -6.62 -9.96 7.60
N PHE A 88 -5.31 -10.12 7.61
CA PHE A 88 -4.61 -11.21 6.93
C PHE A 88 -4.12 -12.22 7.96
N PRO A 89 -4.69 -13.44 8.00
CA PRO A 89 -4.27 -14.46 8.94
C PRO A 89 -2.80 -14.90 8.69
N PRO A 90 -2.08 -15.36 9.74
CA PRO A 90 -0.71 -15.86 9.58
C PRO A 90 -0.67 -17.13 8.73
N ALA A 91 0.48 -17.41 8.12
CA ALA A 91 0.74 -18.57 7.26
C ALA A 91 0.78 -19.90 8.03
N THR A 92 -0.37 -20.33 8.53
CA THR A 92 -0.56 -21.55 9.32
C THR A 92 -1.60 -22.43 8.62
N ALA A 93 -1.45 -23.75 8.72
CA ALA A 93 -2.42 -24.70 8.19
C ALA A 93 -3.85 -24.38 8.70
N GLY A 94 -4.83 -24.31 7.80
CA GLY A 94 -6.20 -23.83 8.07
C GLY A 94 -6.44 -22.36 7.69
N ASN A 95 -5.41 -21.60 7.32
CA ASN A 95 -5.51 -20.23 6.83
C ASN A 95 -5.24 -20.09 5.32
N GLU A 96 -5.31 -21.17 4.57
CA GLU A 96 -5.06 -21.17 3.14
C GLU A 96 -6.17 -20.45 2.36
N ASN A 97 -5.76 -19.63 1.39
CA ASN A 97 -6.62 -18.93 0.43
C ASN A 97 -7.71 -18.07 1.08
N LYS A 98 -7.46 -17.51 2.26
CA LYS A 98 -8.47 -16.71 2.98
C LYS A 98 -7.90 -15.41 3.51
N PHE A 99 -8.79 -14.43 3.62
CA PHE A 99 -8.57 -13.20 4.36
C PHE A 99 -9.91 -12.74 4.94
N GLU A 100 -9.87 -11.80 5.88
CA GLU A 100 -11.06 -11.35 6.60
C GLU A 100 -11.32 -9.88 6.28
N LEU A 101 -12.58 -9.54 6.01
CA LEU A 101 -13.07 -8.17 5.78
C LEU A 101 -13.88 -7.71 6.99
N LEU A 102 -13.46 -6.62 7.62
CA LEU A 102 -14.21 -6.01 8.72
C LEU A 102 -15.59 -5.53 8.24
N ALA A 103 -16.55 -5.43 9.14
CA ALA A 103 -17.91 -5.07 8.79
C ALA A 103 -18.01 -3.74 8.02
N GLN A 104 -18.75 -3.74 6.92
CA GLN A 104 -18.88 -2.58 6.03
C GLN A 104 -20.33 -2.11 5.96
N ASN A 105 -20.55 -0.82 6.20
CA ASN A 105 -21.78 -0.10 5.92
C ASN A 105 -21.73 0.46 4.50
N THR A 106 -22.73 0.11 3.70
CA THR A 106 -22.79 0.48 2.29
C THR A 106 -24.13 1.10 1.93
N ILE A 107 -24.12 1.94 0.90
CA ILE A 107 -25.32 2.39 0.21
C ILE A 107 -25.30 1.79 -1.18
N ILE A 108 -26.27 0.93 -1.52
CA ILE A 108 -26.37 0.28 -2.83
C ILE A 108 -27.75 0.57 -3.38
N ASN A 109 -27.83 1.31 -4.50
CA ASN A 109 -29.09 1.76 -5.09
C ASN A 109 -30.01 2.52 -4.09
N GLY A 110 -29.41 3.19 -3.09
CA GLY A 110 -30.12 3.89 -2.01
C GLY A 110 -30.48 3.02 -0.80
N TRP A 111 -30.25 1.70 -0.85
CA TRP A 111 -30.43 0.79 0.29
C TRP A 111 -29.22 0.85 1.22
N ASN A 112 -29.46 1.01 2.52
CA ASN A 112 -28.42 0.89 3.53
C ASN A 112 -28.22 -0.59 3.86
N ILE A 113 -27.02 -1.11 3.63
CA ILE A 113 -26.71 -2.53 3.83
C ILE A 113 -25.50 -2.63 4.74
N ASN A 114 -25.67 -3.38 5.85
CA ASN A 114 -24.58 -3.75 6.75
C ASN A 114 -24.03 -5.13 6.36
N ILE A 115 -22.77 -5.15 5.94
CA ILE A 115 -22.05 -6.33 5.46
C ILE A 115 -21.28 -6.96 6.63
N GLU A 116 -21.78 -8.09 7.14
CA GLU A 116 -21.26 -8.75 8.34
C GLU A 116 -21.69 -10.23 8.37
N TYR A 117 -20.96 -11.09 9.08
CA TYR A 117 -21.24 -12.51 9.31
C TYR A 117 -21.06 -13.43 8.08
N THR A 118 -20.41 -12.96 7.02
CA THR A 118 -20.15 -13.82 5.85
C THR A 118 -19.24 -14.98 6.26
N SER A 119 -19.74 -16.22 6.16
CA SER A 119 -19.00 -17.44 6.48
C SER A 119 -18.45 -17.54 7.92
N THR A 120 -18.90 -16.67 8.83
CA THR A 120 -18.42 -16.59 10.22
C THR A 120 -19.55 -16.25 11.18
N ASN A 121 -19.44 -16.69 12.44
CA ASN A 121 -20.37 -16.33 13.51
C ASN A 121 -19.86 -15.19 14.40
N ILE A 122 -18.70 -14.62 14.07
CA ILE A 122 -18.09 -13.51 14.81
C ILE A 122 -18.67 -12.18 14.31
N SER A 123 -19.18 -11.39 15.25
CA SER A 123 -19.65 -10.04 14.93
C SER A 123 -18.50 -9.14 14.51
N GLY A 124 -18.73 -8.33 13.47
CA GLY A 124 -17.77 -7.39 12.91
C GLY A 124 -16.89 -7.97 11.80
N ILE A 125 -17.02 -9.26 11.46
CA ILE A 125 -16.09 -9.97 10.57
C ILE A 125 -16.84 -10.63 9.40
N ASN A 126 -16.16 -10.72 8.25
CA ASN A 126 -16.55 -11.48 7.08
C ASN A 126 -15.35 -12.31 6.59
N ASP A 127 -15.48 -13.64 6.59
CA ASP A 127 -14.43 -14.54 6.14
C ASP A 127 -14.58 -14.79 4.63
N ILE A 128 -13.57 -14.36 3.87
CA ILE A 128 -13.55 -14.47 2.41
C ILE A 128 -12.59 -15.57 2.00
N GLN A 129 -13.17 -16.70 1.61
CA GLN A 129 -12.45 -17.84 1.07
C GLN A 129 -12.36 -17.73 -0.46
N LEU A 130 -11.14 -17.69 -0.99
CA LEU A 130 -10.86 -17.79 -2.42
C LEU A 130 -10.63 -19.25 -2.85
N GLY A 131 -10.69 -19.47 -4.16
CA GLY A 131 -10.30 -20.75 -4.75
C GLY A 131 -8.81 -21.05 -4.62
N VAL A 132 -8.45 -22.30 -4.95
CA VAL A 132 -7.06 -22.78 -4.96
C VAL A 132 -6.19 -21.92 -5.88
N PRO A 133 -4.89 -21.75 -5.56
CA PRO A 133 -4.00 -20.95 -6.39
C PRO A 133 -3.84 -21.57 -7.80
N PRO A 134 -3.61 -20.76 -8.84
CA PRO A 134 -3.29 -21.28 -10.16
C PRO A 134 -2.05 -22.17 -10.12
N THR A 135 -1.97 -23.15 -11.04
CA THR A 135 -0.78 -24.01 -11.15
C THR A 135 0.40 -23.26 -11.76
N THR A 136 0.16 -22.43 -12.77
CA THR A 136 1.18 -21.65 -13.50
C THR A 136 0.66 -20.26 -13.84
N GLY A 137 1.57 -19.30 -14.07
CA GLY A 137 1.23 -17.95 -14.48
C GLY A 137 0.76 -17.07 -13.31
N SER A 138 -0.09 -16.10 -13.60
CA SER A 138 -0.79 -15.28 -12.60
C SER A 138 -2.29 -15.33 -12.87
N ARG A 139 -3.07 -15.15 -11.79
CA ARG A 139 -4.53 -15.05 -11.84
C ARG A 139 -4.93 -13.89 -10.95
N ILE A 140 -5.94 -13.15 -11.33
CA ILE A 140 -6.56 -12.14 -10.47
C ILE A 140 -7.95 -12.64 -10.14
N ASP A 141 -8.32 -12.59 -8.87
CA ASP A 141 -9.65 -12.96 -8.34
C ASP A 141 -10.37 -11.69 -7.84
N LEU A 142 -11.68 -11.58 -8.05
CA LEU A 142 -12.47 -10.38 -7.77
C LEU A 142 -13.50 -10.71 -6.71
N VAL A 143 -13.58 -9.84 -5.70
CA VAL A 143 -14.60 -9.90 -4.66
C VAL A 143 -15.63 -8.81 -4.92
N ILE A 144 -16.88 -9.20 -5.05
CA ILE A 144 -18.01 -8.30 -5.30
C ILE A 144 -19.09 -8.48 -4.25
N VAL A 145 -19.87 -7.44 -4.01
CA VAL A 145 -21.16 -7.54 -3.31
C VAL A 145 -22.24 -7.62 -4.38
N GLU A 146 -22.99 -8.72 -4.41
CA GLU A 146 -24.22 -8.82 -5.18
C GLU A 146 -25.42 -8.57 -4.28
N VAL A 147 -26.40 -7.81 -4.76
CA VAL A 147 -27.60 -7.42 -4.01
C VAL A 147 -28.85 -7.59 -4.88
N TRP A 148 -29.91 -8.12 -4.29
CA TRP A 148 -31.19 -8.29 -4.96
C TRP A 148 -32.35 -8.16 -3.99
N ARG A 149 -33.56 -8.08 -4.56
CA ARG A 149 -34.82 -8.11 -3.84
C ARG A 149 -35.32 -9.55 -3.83
N ALA A 150 -35.48 -10.12 -2.64
CA ALA A 150 -35.91 -11.50 -2.45
C ALA A 150 -37.32 -11.54 -1.86
N LEU A 151 -38.18 -12.42 -2.40
CA LEU A 151 -39.49 -12.70 -1.84
C LEU A 151 -39.37 -13.77 -0.76
N ILE A 152 -39.85 -13.49 0.44
CA ILE A 152 -39.90 -14.42 1.56
C ILE A 152 -41.35 -14.72 1.88
N LEU A 153 -41.69 -16.02 1.89
CA LEU A 153 -42.98 -16.56 2.26
C LEU A 153 -42.89 -17.20 3.66
N ALA A 154 -44.01 -17.38 4.35
CA ALA A 154 -43.99 -18.08 5.64
C ALA A 154 -43.60 -19.56 5.50
N ALA A 155 -43.07 -20.16 6.58
CA ALA A 155 -42.90 -21.61 6.64
C ALA A 155 -44.23 -22.32 6.26
N PRO A 156 -44.18 -23.46 5.53
CA PRO A 156 -43.03 -24.33 5.29
C PRO A 156 -42.13 -23.92 4.10
N ASP A 157 -42.38 -22.78 3.45
CA ASP A 157 -41.50 -22.33 2.35
C ASP A 157 -40.12 -21.94 2.89
N THR A 158 -39.08 -22.48 2.26
CA THR A 158 -37.66 -22.26 2.61
C THR A 158 -36.92 -21.43 1.57
N SER A 159 -37.61 -20.93 0.55
CA SER A 159 -37.01 -20.11 -0.52
C SER A 159 -36.51 -18.80 0.06
N ASN A 160 -35.30 -18.40 -0.36
CA ASN A 160 -34.63 -17.18 0.13
C ASN A 160 -34.45 -17.14 1.67
N LYS A 161 -34.51 -18.29 2.34
CA LYS A 161 -34.19 -18.46 3.77
C LYS A 161 -32.97 -19.33 3.91
N SER A 162 -32.41 -19.39 5.11
CA SER A 162 -31.27 -20.26 5.40
C SER A 162 -31.58 -21.75 5.21
N SER A 163 -30.56 -22.60 5.29
CA SER A 163 -30.70 -24.05 5.11
C SER A 163 -31.69 -24.71 6.07
N THR A 164 -31.88 -24.13 7.25
CA THR A 164 -32.85 -24.57 8.27
C THR A 164 -34.15 -23.77 8.25
N GLY A 165 -34.37 -22.92 7.23
CA GLY A 165 -35.56 -22.08 7.10
C GLY A 165 -35.57 -20.84 7.98
N LEU A 166 -34.41 -20.35 8.43
CA LEU A 166 -34.30 -19.12 9.21
C LEU A 166 -34.23 -17.89 8.30
N ILE A 167 -34.70 -16.75 8.80
CA ILE A 167 -34.57 -15.45 8.13
C ILE A 167 -33.11 -15.01 8.20
N VAL A 168 -32.53 -14.70 7.04
CA VAL A 168 -31.12 -14.29 6.96
C VAL A 168 -30.92 -12.91 7.59
N ARG A 169 -30.01 -12.83 8.56
CA ARG A 169 -29.71 -11.57 9.26
C ARG A 169 -29.05 -10.58 8.30
N ASN A 170 -29.45 -9.31 8.36
CA ASN A 170 -29.03 -8.20 7.49
C ASN A 170 -29.21 -8.47 5.98
N GLY A 171 -29.90 -9.55 5.60
CA GLY A 171 -29.94 -10.01 4.21
C GLY A 171 -28.75 -10.86 3.77
N ASN A 172 -27.84 -11.25 4.67
CA ASN A 172 -26.65 -12.02 4.31
C ASN A 172 -26.96 -13.51 4.10
N ILE A 173 -26.95 -13.96 2.86
CA ILE A 173 -27.20 -15.38 2.55
C ILE A 173 -25.97 -16.29 2.82
N LYS A 174 -24.82 -15.75 3.22
CA LYS A 174 -23.66 -16.54 3.64
C LYS A 174 -23.49 -16.57 5.15
N ALA A 175 -24.45 -16.03 5.90
CA ALA A 175 -24.43 -16.07 7.35
C ALA A 175 -24.81 -17.46 7.89
N PRO A 176 -24.09 -17.99 8.90
CA PRO A 176 -24.39 -19.29 9.49
C PRO A 176 -25.70 -19.29 10.29
N ASP A 177 -26.34 -20.44 10.41
CA ASP A 177 -27.64 -20.58 11.10
C ASP A 177 -27.60 -20.20 12.60
N SER A 178 -26.41 -20.20 13.22
CA SER A 178 -26.23 -19.73 14.60
C SER A 178 -26.48 -18.23 14.80
N VAL A 179 -26.45 -17.43 13.73
CA VAL A 179 -26.70 -15.98 13.78
C VAL A 179 -28.00 -15.56 13.10
N ASN A 180 -28.55 -16.40 12.23
CA ASN A 180 -29.80 -16.13 11.51
C ASN A 180 -31.00 -16.07 12.47
N LEU A 181 -32.07 -15.42 12.02
CA LEU A 181 -33.23 -15.07 12.82
C LEU A 181 -34.35 -16.10 12.64
N VAL A 182 -35.11 -16.36 13.70
CA VAL A 182 -36.27 -17.26 13.63
C VAL A 182 -37.30 -16.73 12.63
N ASP A 183 -37.91 -17.62 11.86
CA ASP A 183 -39.03 -17.28 10.99
C ASP A 183 -40.26 -16.91 11.83
N ASP A 184 -40.65 -15.64 11.73
CA ASP A 184 -41.78 -15.05 12.43
C ASP A 184 -42.90 -14.57 11.50
N LEU A 185 -42.92 -15.06 10.26
CA LEU A 185 -44.02 -14.78 9.34
C LEU A 185 -45.30 -15.54 9.71
N ILE A 186 -45.23 -16.53 10.63
CA ILE A 186 -46.39 -17.22 11.21
C ILE A 186 -46.70 -16.62 12.58
N ASP A 187 -47.96 -16.22 12.78
CA ASP A 187 -48.44 -15.78 14.09
C ASP A 187 -48.45 -16.98 15.08
N PRO A 188 -47.71 -16.94 16.20
CA PRO A 188 -47.63 -18.06 17.14
C PRO A 188 -48.92 -18.30 17.92
N THR A 189 -49.83 -17.32 18.02
CA THR A 189 -51.12 -17.43 18.71
C THR A 189 -52.17 -18.08 17.83
N TYR A 190 -52.24 -17.67 16.56
CA TYR A 190 -53.28 -18.15 15.63
C TYR A 190 -52.81 -19.25 14.68
N GLY A 191 -51.50 -19.44 14.52
CA GLY A 191 -50.92 -20.44 13.61
C GLY A 191 -51.19 -20.16 12.13
N VAL A 192 -51.42 -18.89 11.78
CA VAL A 192 -51.74 -18.46 10.41
C VAL A 192 -50.59 -17.58 9.87
N GLU A 193 -50.31 -17.70 8.58
CA GLU A 193 -49.39 -16.78 7.87
C GLU A 193 -49.90 -15.35 7.97
N SER A 194 -48.98 -14.44 8.32
CA SER A 194 -49.24 -13.01 8.36
C SER A 194 -49.32 -12.44 6.95
N ASN A 195 -48.19 -12.11 6.34
CA ASN A 195 -48.06 -11.69 4.95
C ASN A 195 -46.64 -12.01 4.45
N ALA A 196 -46.45 -12.07 3.13
CA ALA A 196 -45.13 -12.20 2.55
C ALA A 196 -44.29 -10.91 2.69
N ARG A 197 -42.97 -11.04 2.61
CA ARG A 197 -42.00 -9.93 2.73
C ARG A 197 -41.10 -9.84 1.52
N VAL A 198 -40.72 -8.62 1.15
CA VAL A 198 -39.55 -8.39 0.31
C VAL A 198 -38.39 -8.02 1.21
N GLN A 199 -37.33 -8.82 1.17
CA GLN A 199 -36.07 -8.57 1.87
C GLN A 199 -35.01 -8.13 0.87
N ILE A 200 -34.18 -7.16 1.25
CA ILE A 200 -32.94 -6.90 0.51
C ILE A 200 -31.92 -7.94 0.96
N GLN A 201 -31.47 -8.77 0.02
CA GLN A 201 -30.49 -9.80 0.28
C GLN A 201 -29.20 -9.52 -0.47
N TYR A 202 -28.08 -9.95 0.09
CA TYR A 202 -26.77 -9.80 -0.51
C TYR A 202 -25.88 -11.01 -0.27
N ARG A 203 -24.81 -11.10 -1.09
CA ARG A 203 -23.68 -11.99 -0.85
C ARG A 203 -22.37 -11.34 -1.27
N LEU A 204 -21.30 -11.72 -0.58
CA LEU A 204 -19.94 -11.54 -1.06
C LEU A 204 -19.58 -12.73 -1.94
N ARG A 205 -19.33 -12.46 -3.23
CA ARG A 205 -18.97 -13.49 -4.21
C ARG A 205 -17.53 -13.28 -4.67
N VAL A 206 -16.79 -14.38 -4.74
CA VAL A 206 -15.45 -14.42 -5.33
C VAL A 206 -15.59 -14.94 -6.77
N ILE A 207 -14.97 -14.24 -7.72
CA ILE A 207 -14.94 -14.58 -9.14
C ILE A 207 -13.47 -14.74 -9.53
N GLU A 208 -13.14 -15.84 -10.17
CA GLU A 208 -11.76 -16.12 -10.57
C GLU A 208 -11.45 -15.62 -11.98
N ASN A 209 -10.18 -15.30 -12.24
CA ASN A 209 -9.62 -15.06 -13.56
C ASN A 209 -10.27 -13.91 -14.37
N ILE A 210 -10.23 -12.71 -13.80
CA ILE A 210 -10.72 -11.47 -14.41
C ILE A 210 -9.58 -10.61 -14.93
N ASN A 211 -9.87 -9.82 -15.96
CA ASN A 211 -8.91 -8.92 -16.59
C ASN A 211 -9.08 -7.49 -16.06
N ILE A 212 -8.36 -7.17 -14.99
CA ILE A 212 -8.43 -5.84 -14.36
C ILE A 212 -7.66 -4.76 -15.14
N ASP A 213 -6.68 -5.15 -15.96
CA ASP A 213 -5.88 -4.19 -16.75
C ASP A 213 -6.74 -3.49 -17.81
N SER A 214 -7.63 -4.26 -18.45
CA SER A 214 -8.58 -3.74 -19.44
C SER A 214 -9.86 -3.24 -18.79
N TYR A 215 -10.27 -3.84 -17.67
CA TYR A 215 -11.48 -3.51 -16.92
C TYR A 215 -11.15 -3.24 -15.44
N PRO A 216 -10.64 -2.04 -15.09
CA PRO A 216 -10.20 -1.72 -13.72
C PRO A 216 -11.23 -1.84 -12.61
N ASP A 217 -12.52 -1.80 -12.94
CA ASP A 217 -13.60 -2.07 -11.98
C ASP A 217 -13.90 -3.57 -11.78
N GLY A 218 -13.35 -4.44 -12.63
CA GLY A 218 -13.58 -5.89 -12.66
C GLY A 218 -14.97 -6.30 -13.16
N LEU A 219 -16.02 -5.57 -12.78
CA LEU A 219 -17.42 -5.91 -13.08
C LEU A 219 -17.83 -5.74 -14.55
N THR A 220 -17.13 -4.87 -15.29
CA THR A 220 -17.37 -4.70 -16.74
C THR A 220 -16.62 -5.70 -17.62
N ASP A 221 -15.86 -6.62 -17.03
CA ASP A 221 -15.27 -7.74 -17.76
C ASP A 221 -16.40 -8.59 -18.39
N PRO A 222 -16.36 -8.86 -19.72
CA PRO A 222 -17.38 -9.64 -20.41
C PRO A 222 -17.61 -11.07 -19.88
N THR A 223 -16.68 -11.59 -19.07
CA THR A 223 -16.77 -12.91 -18.42
C THR A 223 -17.53 -12.88 -17.10
N VAL A 224 -17.86 -11.69 -16.58
CA VAL A 224 -18.52 -11.52 -15.29
C VAL A 224 -20.04 -11.44 -15.47
N PHE A 225 -20.68 -12.58 -15.24
CA PHE A 225 -22.13 -12.72 -15.26
C PHE A 225 -22.71 -12.70 -13.84
N ALA A 226 -23.94 -12.22 -13.72
CA ALA A 226 -24.73 -12.37 -12.50
C ALA A 226 -25.07 -13.85 -12.27
N ASN A 227 -25.11 -14.25 -11.00
CA ASN A 227 -25.62 -15.56 -10.61
C ASN A 227 -27.09 -15.47 -10.20
N THR A 228 -27.82 -16.59 -10.25
CA THR A 228 -29.17 -16.68 -9.68
C THR A 228 -29.13 -16.42 -8.18
N VAL A 229 -30.28 -16.02 -7.63
CA VAL A 229 -30.50 -16.06 -6.18
C VAL A 229 -30.33 -17.50 -5.70
N SER A 230 -29.72 -17.70 -4.53
CA SER A 230 -29.57 -19.04 -3.97
C SER A 230 -30.87 -19.49 -3.32
N ASN A 231 -31.41 -20.62 -3.76
CA ASN A 231 -32.41 -21.34 -2.99
C ASN A 231 -31.68 -22.45 -2.23
N PHE A 232 -31.56 -22.33 -0.90
CA PHE A 232 -30.83 -23.31 -0.06
C PHE A 232 -31.43 -24.73 -0.11
N GLY A 233 -32.57 -24.92 -0.79
CA GLY A 233 -33.10 -26.23 -1.17
C GLY A 233 -32.25 -27.03 -2.18
N SER A 234 -31.18 -26.47 -2.76
CA SER A 234 -30.14 -27.20 -3.51
C SER A 234 -28.81 -26.43 -3.58
N VAL A 235 -27.71 -27.17 -3.79
CA VAL A 235 -26.28 -26.85 -3.55
C VAL A 235 -25.84 -25.39 -3.84
N GLY A 236 -25.29 -24.73 -2.80
CA GLY A 236 -24.42 -23.55 -2.88
C GLY A 236 -25.10 -22.19 -2.66
N ALA A 237 -24.61 -21.41 -1.67
CA ALA A 237 -25.04 -20.02 -1.43
C ALA A 237 -24.77 -19.08 -2.64
N ASP A 238 -23.87 -19.46 -3.55
CA ASP A 238 -23.56 -18.63 -4.72
C ASP A 238 -24.50 -18.82 -5.91
N GLY A 239 -25.50 -19.71 -5.84
CA GLY A 239 -26.44 -19.95 -6.93
C GLY A 239 -25.76 -20.47 -8.21
N SER A 240 -26.41 -20.31 -9.37
CA SER A 240 -25.89 -20.73 -10.67
C SER A 240 -25.61 -19.54 -11.59
N VAL A 241 -24.59 -19.64 -12.44
CA VAL A 241 -24.24 -18.58 -13.40
C VAL A 241 -25.38 -18.36 -14.40
N THR A 242 -25.73 -17.09 -14.66
CA THR A 242 -26.71 -16.70 -15.69
C THR A 242 -26.00 -16.16 -16.94
N ASN A 243 -26.76 -15.70 -17.95
CA ASN A 243 -26.24 -15.05 -19.15
C ASN A 243 -26.33 -13.51 -19.09
N PHE A 244 -26.60 -12.94 -17.91
CA PHE A 244 -26.73 -11.49 -17.76
C PHE A 244 -25.41 -10.87 -17.28
N ASN A 245 -24.77 -10.11 -18.14
CA ASN A 245 -23.60 -9.30 -17.78
C ASN A 245 -24.00 -8.06 -16.97
N PHE A 246 -23.09 -7.63 -16.12
CA PHE A 246 -23.22 -6.38 -15.37
C PHE A 246 -22.95 -5.17 -16.27
N LEU A 247 -23.87 -4.23 -16.27
CA LEU A 247 -23.73 -2.95 -16.96
C LEU A 247 -23.70 -1.81 -15.94
N GLN A 248 -22.79 -0.87 -16.14
CA GLN A 248 -22.71 0.34 -15.33
C GLN A 248 -24.00 1.16 -15.48
N MET A 249 -24.55 1.63 -14.37
CA MET A 249 -25.69 2.53 -14.35
C MET A 249 -25.27 3.94 -14.79
N ALA A 250 -25.94 4.50 -15.80
CA ALA A 250 -25.64 5.85 -16.32
C ALA A 250 -25.79 6.97 -15.28
N ASN A 251 -26.71 6.79 -14.32
CA ASN A 251 -27.02 7.81 -13.32
C ASN A 251 -26.34 7.57 -11.97
N ASP A 252 -25.66 6.43 -11.80
CA ASP A 252 -24.95 6.07 -10.58
C ASP A 252 -23.62 5.43 -10.96
N GLY A 253 -22.56 6.24 -10.89
CA GLY A 253 -21.22 5.82 -11.32
C GLY A 253 -20.66 4.66 -10.52
N GLY A 254 -21.21 4.34 -9.34
CA GLY A 254 -20.74 3.27 -8.45
C GLY A 254 -21.60 2.01 -8.47
N LEU A 255 -22.63 1.94 -9.32
CA LEU A 255 -23.59 0.83 -9.34
C LEU A 255 -23.60 0.09 -10.67
N TRP A 256 -23.51 -1.24 -10.60
CA TRP A 256 -23.70 -2.12 -11.73
C TRP A 256 -25.01 -2.88 -11.60
N ARG A 257 -25.64 -3.14 -12.75
CA ARG A 257 -26.90 -3.86 -12.82
C ARG A 257 -26.86 -4.88 -13.95
N ALA A 258 -27.29 -6.09 -13.64
CA ALA A 258 -27.54 -7.16 -14.58
C ALA A 258 -29.04 -7.52 -14.58
N GLY A 259 -29.54 -8.07 -15.70
CA GLY A 259 -30.94 -8.48 -15.86
C GLY A 259 -31.76 -7.56 -16.76
N THR A 260 -32.97 -8.01 -17.10
CA THR A 260 -33.88 -7.37 -18.07
C THR A 260 -35.02 -6.60 -17.43
N GLY A 261 -35.27 -6.78 -16.13
CA GLY A 261 -36.34 -6.05 -15.43
C GLY A 261 -37.76 -6.46 -15.79
N ASP A 262 -37.92 -7.61 -16.42
CA ASP A 262 -39.20 -8.17 -16.84
C ASP A 262 -39.45 -9.52 -16.16
N SER A 263 -40.63 -10.10 -16.41
CA SER A 263 -41.00 -11.39 -15.81
C SER A 263 -40.04 -12.52 -16.19
N ALA A 264 -39.44 -12.47 -17.37
CA ALA A 264 -38.45 -13.45 -17.81
C ALA A 264 -37.15 -13.31 -17.02
N GLY A 265 -36.66 -12.08 -16.81
CA GLY A 265 -35.52 -11.79 -15.94
C GLY A 265 -35.76 -12.17 -14.49
N ALA A 266 -36.96 -11.92 -13.96
CA ALA A 266 -37.36 -12.31 -12.61
C ALA A 266 -37.31 -13.82 -12.41
N ILE A 267 -37.75 -14.61 -13.40
CA ILE A 267 -37.66 -16.08 -13.35
C ILE A 267 -36.20 -16.54 -13.49
N ALA A 268 -35.45 -15.95 -14.41
CA ALA A 268 -34.09 -16.37 -14.72
C ALA A 268 -33.09 -16.06 -13.60
N ILE A 269 -33.21 -14.89 -12.96
CA ILE A 269 -32.36 -14.49 -11.83
C ILE A 269 -32.95 -14.99 -10.50
N GLY A 270 -34.27 -15.01 -10.36
CA GLY A 270 -34.99 -15.33 -9.13
C GLY A 270 -35.21 -14.12 -8.20
N SER A 271 -34.89 -12.90 -8.64
CA SER A 271 -35.20 -11.67 -7.92
C SER A 271 -36.62 -11.17 -8.22
N VAL A 272 -37.19 -10.38 -7.31
CA VAL A 272 -38.56 -9.83 -7.43
C VAL A 272 -38.72 -8.92 -8.65
N ASP A 273 -37.70 -8.12 -8.96
CA ASP A 273 -37.73 -7.11 -10.01
C ASP A 273 -36.99 -7.52 -11.30
N GLY A 274 -36.43 -8.72 -11.35
CA GLY A 274 -35.67 -9.21 -12.51
C GLY A 274 -34.33 -8.51 -12.72
N TYR A 275 -33.78 -7.88 -11.67
CA TYR A 275 -32.45 -7.31 -11.66
C TYR A 275 -31.56 -7.93 -10.58
N MET A 276 -30.26 -7.87 -10.82
CA MET A 276 -29.19 -8.13 -9.86
C MET A 276 -28.28 -6.90 -9.83
N TYR A 277 -28.00 -6.37 -8.65
CA TYR A 277 -27.14 -5.21 -8.46
C TYR A 277 -25.78 -5.65 -7.95
N ALA A 278 -24.71 -4.95 -8.32
CA ALA A 278 -23.38 -5.24 -7.80
C ALA A 278 -22.51 -3.99 -7.62
N ILE A 279 -21.61 -4.08 -6.65
CA ILE A 279 -20.49 -3.15 -6.45
C ILE A 279 -19.18 -3.94 -6.22
N PRO A 280 -18.03 -3.44 -6.69
CA PRO A 280 -16.76 -4.12 -6.49
C PRO A 280 -16.23 -3.85 -5.07
N VAL A 281 -15.53 -4.83 -4.51
CA VAL A 281 -14.86 -4.69 -3.20
C VAL A 281 -13.36 -4.70 -3.40
N LEU A 282 -12.79 -5.81 -3.88
CA LEU A 282 -11.34 -6.02 -3.93
C LEU A 282 -10.98 -6.83 -5.16
N ALA A 283 -9.77 -6.63 -5.69
CA ALA A 283 -9.12 -7.58 -6.58
C ALA A 283 -7.89 -8.17 -5.89
N VAL A 284 -7.70 -9.48 -6.03
CA VAL A 284 -6.67 -10.25 -5.33
C VAL A 284 -5.79 -10.92 -6.37
N ALA A 285 -4.53 -10.49 -6.44
CA ALA A 285 -3.51 -11.11 -7.27
C ALA A 285 -3.10 -12.46 -6.66
N ARG A 286 -3.05 -13.50 -7.48
CA ARG A 286 -2.75 -14.86 -7.06
C ARG A 286 -1.36 -15.28 -7.52
N ARG A 287 -0.56 -15.74 -6.56
CA ARG A 287 0.66 -16.52 -6.79
C ARG A 287 0.32 -17.89 -7.38
N ASN A 288 1.28 -18.51 -8.05
CA ASN A 288 1.12 -19.87 -8.57
C ASN A 288 1.85 -20.91 -7.73
N SER A 289 1.38 -22.15 -7.78
CA SER A 289 1.88 -23.28 -6.99
C SER A 289 3.06 -24.02 -7.62
N THR A 290 3.58 -23.57 -8.76
CA THR A 290 4.83 -24.10 -9.34
C THR A 290 6.03 -23.52 -8.60
N VAL A 291 7.12 -24.28 -8.51
CA VAL A 291 8.37 -23.90 -7.83
C VAL A 291 8.85 -22.51 -8.26
N PHE A 292 9.30 -21.73 -7.28
CA PHE A 292 9.89 -20.41 -7.50
C PHE A 292 11.10 -20.46 -8.44
N ASN A 293 11.14 -19.55 -9.42
CA ASN A 293 12.31 -19.35 -10.27
C ASN A 293 12.45 -17.87 -10.63
N LYS A 294 13.59 -17.25 -10.34
CA LYS A 294 13.80 -15.80 -10.56
C LYS A 294 13.60 -15.34 -12.00
N ASP A 295 14.03 -16.16 -12.97
CA ASP A 295 14.08 -15.76 -14.39
C ASP A 295 12.78 -16.09 -15.12
N THR A 296 12.13 -17.19 -14.73
CA THR A 296 10.99 -17.75 -15.50
C THR A 296 9.69 -17.89 -14.70
N ASN A 297 9.71 -17.79 -13.37
CA ASN A 297 8.54 -18.00 -12.53
C ASN A 297 8.65 -17.27 -11.17
N LEU A 298 8.73 -15.93 -11.20
CA LEU A 298 8.89 -15.12 -9.99
C LEU A 298 7.62 -15.13 -9.11
N ASN A 299 6.48 -15.52 -9.69
CA ASN A 299 5.20 -15.71 -9.01
C ASN A 299 5.00 -17.11 -8.40
N GLY A 300 5.95 -18.01 -8.60
CA GLY A 300 5.90 -19.37 -8.06
C GLY A 300 6.16 -19.44 -6.57
N GLY A 301 5.53 -20.39 -5.90
CA GLY A 301 5.79 -20.68 -4.50
C GLY A 301 5.13 -21.97 -4.02
N SER A 302 5.72 -22.60 -3.02
CA SER A 302 5.12 -23.71 -2.30
C SER A 302 3.85 -23.27 -1.55
N ILE A 303 3.00 -24.24 -1.21
CA ILE A 303 1.74 -24.03 -0.47
C ILE A 303 1.97 -24.14 1.05
N ILE A 304 1.16 -23.50 1.89
CA ILE A 304 1.31 -23.47 3.36
C ILE A 304 1.46 -24.87 3.95
N SER A 305 0.74 -25.86 3.41
CA SER A 305 0.81 -27.24 3.88
C SER A 305 2.19 -27.91 3.73
N THR A 306 3.11 -27.37 2.92
CA THR A 306 4.52 -27.84 2.87
C THR A 306 5.32 -27.44 4.12
N GLY A 307 4.82 -26.48 4.91
CA GLY A 307 5.43 -25.99 6.14
C GLY A 307 6.66 -25.10 5.95
N VAL A 308 7.24 -25.07 4.76
CA VAL A 308 8.44 -24.29 4.42
C VAL A 308 8.23 -23.66 3.04
N SER A 309 8.46 -22.35 2.95
CA SER A 309 8.43 -21.61 1.69
C SER A 309 9.72 -21.84 0.89
N ASP A 310 9.60 -22.03 -0.43
CA ASP A 310 10.72 -22.06 -1.38
C ASP A 310 11.06 -20.68 -1.95
N ARG A 311 10.29 -19.64 -1.59
CA ARG A 311 10.49 -18.26 -2.03
C ARG A 311 11.47 -17.54 -1.10
N PRO A 312 12.27 -16.59 -1.62
CA PRO A 312 13.11 -15.74 -0.78
C PRO A 312 12.28 -15.02 0.28
N ASP A 313 11.16 -14.40 -0.13
CA ASP A 313 10.28 -13.61 0.74
C ASP A 313 9.54 -14.41 1.83
N GLY A 314 9.72 -15.74 1.89
CA GLY A 314 9.11 -16.61 2.88
C GLY A 314 7.59 -16.80 2.73
N LEU A 315 6.99 -16.24 1.68
CA LEU A 315 5.54 -16.30 1.43
C LEU A 315 5.14 -17.62 0.76
N PHE A 316 3.87 -17.98 0.85
CA PHE A 316 3.32 -19.16 0.19
C PHE A 316 2.36 -18.78 -0.96
N SER A 317 2.14 -19.70 -1.89
CA SER A 317 1.27 -19.44 -3.05
C SER A 317 -0.23 -19.38 -2.72
N ASP A 318 -0.63 -20.03 -1.64
CA ASP A 318 -1.98 -20.02 -1.05
C ASP A 318 -2.08 -19.10 0.18
N GLN A 319 -1.05 -18.30 0.49
CA GLN A 319 -1.15 -17.20 1.45
C GLN A 319 -1.57 -15.92 0.74
N ILE A 320 -2.51 -15.18 1.34
CA ILE A 320 -2.92 -13.84 0.87
C ILE A 320 -2.39 -12.80 1.86
N ILE A 321 -1.71 -11.78 1.34
CA ILE A 321 -1.22 -10.66 2.13
C ILE A 321 -1.67 -9.32 1.54
N ASP A 322 -1.40 -8.23 2.26
CA ASP A 322 -1.75 -6.86 1.88
C ASP A 322 -1.30 -6.48 0.46
N SER A 323 -0.11 -6.90 0.06
CA SER A 323 0.47 -6.59 -1.25
C SER A 323 -0.23 -7.26 -2.41
N ASP A 324 -1.04 -8.29 -2.14
CA ASP A 324 -1.77 -9.03 -3.17
C ASP A 324 -3.12 -8.36 -3.47
N VAL A 325 -3.58 -7.48 -2.60
CA VAL A 325 -4.94 -6.93 -2.64
C VAL A 325 -4.93 -5.50 -3.19
N LEU A 326 -5.73 -5.28 -4.22
CA LEU A 326 -6.11 -3.97 -4.70
C LEU A 326 -7.51 -3.62 -4.19
N ASP A 327 -7.63 -2.49 -3.50
CA ASP A 327 -8.91 -1.99 -3.03
C ASP A 327 -9.70 -1.33 -4.17
N LEU A 328 -10.86 -1.92 -4.49
CA LEU A 328 -11.79 -1.44 -5.51
C LEU A 328 -13.04 -0.79 -4.92
N ARG A 329 -13.17 -0.79 -3.58
CA ARG A 329 -14.28 -0.10 -2.91
C ARG A 329 -14.29 1.35 -3.33
N ARG A 330 -15.50 1.91 -3.42
CA ARG A 330 -15.75 3.31 -3.73
C ARG A 330 -16.22 4.02 -2.48
N GLY A 331 -15.40 4.91 -1.95
CA GLY A 331 -15.72 5.77 -0.82
C GLY A 331 -16.41 7.06 -1.25
N ARG A 332 -16.92 7.80 -0.27
CA ARG A 332 -17.46 9.14 -0.47
C ARG A 332 -16.40 10.19 -0.12
N ALA A 333 -16.22 11.17 -1.00
CA ALA A 333 -15.43 12.36 -0.67
C ALA A 333 -16.16 13.30 0.29
N ALA A 334 -15.51 13.68 1.39
CA ALA A 334 -16.02 14.65 2.36
C ALA A 334 -15.35 16.02 2.23
N ASP A 335 -14.01 16.06 2.28
CA ASP A 335 -13.20 17.28 2.16
C ASP A 335 -12.10 17.10 1.09
N PHE A 336 -12.17 17.89 0.02
CA PHE A 336 -11.22 17.82 -1.09
C PHE A 336 -9.80 18.24 -0.71
N ARG A 337 -9.64 19.18 0.24
CA ARG A 337 -8.32 19.66 0.66
C ARG A 337 -7.60 18.60 1.49
N GLU A 338 -8.34 17.94 2.39
CA GLU A 338 -7.81 16.82 3.17
C GLU A 338 -7.38 15.67 2.27
N ILE A 339 -8.24 15.29 1.30
CA ILE A 339 -7.94 14.24 0.33
C ILE A 339 -6.67 14.59 -0.45
N LEU A 340 -6.58 15.79 -1.02
CA LEU A 340 -5.39 16.19 -1.79
C LEU A 340 -4.11 16.11 -0.95
N SER A 341 -4.15 16.61 0.29
CA SER A 341 -3.00 16.59 1.20
C SER A 341 -2.58 15.16 1.54
N LYS A 342 -3.52 14.29 1.95
CA LYS A 342 -3.23 12.89 2.33
C LYS A 342 -2.73 12.06 1.15
N MET A 343 -3.36 12.19 -0.02
CA MET A 343 -2.93 11.47 -1.22
C MET A 343 -1.53 11.90 -1.68
N THR A 344 -1.24 13.21 -1.65
CA THR A 344 0.10 13.72 -1.99
C THR A 344 1.16 13.14 -1.06
N LYS A 345 0.87 13.06 0.24
CA LYS A 345 1.76 12.42 1.22
C LYS A 345 1.98 10.94 0.92
N GLN A 346 0.92 10.18 0.67
CA GLN A 346 1.03 8.75 0.33
C GLN A 346 1.85 8.50 -0.95
N ILE A 347 1.76 9.39 -1.95
CA ILE A 347 2.60 9.34 -3.14
C ILE A 347 4.07 9.59 -2.76
N PHE A 348 4.34 10.62 -1.94
CA PHE A 348 5.71 10.95 -1.52
C PHE A 348 6.34 9.89 -0.60
N ASP A 349 5.53 9.17 0.17
CA ASP A 349 5.98 8.06 1.02
C ASP A 349 6.04 6.71 0.28
N ASN A 350 5.71 6.68 -1.02
CA ASN A 350 5.59 5.45 -1.82
C ASN A 350 4.68 4.39 -1.16
N ALA A 351 3.65 4.87 -0.44
CA ALA A 351 2.67 4.05 0.28
C ALA A 351 1.35 3.90 -0.48
N LEU A 352 1.18 4.61 -1.61
CA LEU A 352 -0.01 4.50 -2.45
C LEU A 352 -0.06 3.13 -3.15
N SER A 353 -1.19 2.42 -3.02
CA SER A 353 -1.38 1.05 -3.53
C SER A 353 -2.68 0.92 -4.36
N THR A 354 -2.82 1.74 -5.40
CA THR A 354 -4.04 1.86 -6.22
C THR A 354 -3.94 1.27 -7.63
N GLN A 355 -2.77 0.72 -7.98
CA GLN A 355 -2.55 -0.08 -9.18
C GLN A 355 -2.01 -1.45 -8.81
N LEU A 356 -2.40 -2.45 -9.61
CA LEU A 356 -1.69 -3.72 -9.70
C LEU A 356 -0.71 -3.62 -10.85
N GLU A 357 0.45 -4.24 -10.69
CA GLU A 357 1.39 -4.44 -11.77
C GLU A 357 1.60 -5.93 -11.98
N GLN A 358 1.60 -6.35 -13.24
CA GLN A 358 1.89 -7.70 -13.64
C GLN A 358 3.13 -7.70 -14.54
N LEU A 359 4.24 -8.25 -14.05
CA LEU A 359 5.44 -8.38 -14.87
C LEU A 359 5.38 -9.64 -15.75
N THR A 360 6.18 -9.62 -16.82
CA THR A 360 6.31 -10.74 -17.77
C THR A 360 6.81 -12.03 -17.10
N SER A 361 7.58 -11.92 -16.01
CA SER A 361 8.05 -13.03 -15.17
C SER A 361 6.99 -13.58 -14.20
N GLY A 362 5.77 -13.01 -14.24
CA GLY A 362 4.58 -13.45 -13.52
C GLY A 362 4.18 -12.78 -12.21
N PRO A 363 5.00 -12.00 -11.47
CA PRO A 363 4.59 -11.44 -10.18
C PRO A 363 3.42 -10.48 -10.41
N SER A 364 2.46 -10.48 -9.50
CA SER A 364 1.28 -9.62 -9.59
C SER A 364 0.92 -9.12 -8.20
N GLY A 365 0.73 -7.81 -8.06
CA GLY A 365 0.41 -7.20 -6.77
C GLY A 365 0.50 -5.68 -6.79
N THR A 366 0.08 -5.05 -5.68
CA THR A 366 0.30 -3.62 -5.42
C THR A 366 1.73 -3.36 -4.96
N SER A 367 2.38 -4.39 -4.43
CA SER A 367 3.83 -4.49 -4.29
C SER A 367 4.24 -5.94 -4.53
N PHE A 368 5.43 -6.15 -5.07
CA PHE A 368 5.87 -7.48 -5.48
C PHE A 368 7.36 -7.69 -5.24
N LEU A 369 7.74 -8.97 -5.22
CA LEU A 369 9.12 -9.42 -5.19
C LEU A 369 9.77 -9.12 -6.54
N ASP A 370 10.88 -8.40 -6.52
CA ASP A 370 11.71 -8.11 -7.68
C ASP A 370 13.16 -8.52 -7.41
N SER A 371 13.96 -8.62 -8.47
CA SER A 371 15.36 -9.03 -8.36
C SER A 371 16.28 -8.32 -9.34
N ASP A 372 17.42 -7.84 -8.83
CA ASP A 372 18.50 -7.30 -9.64
C ASP A 372 19.67 -8.29 -9.74
N ASN A 373 20.24 -8.43 -10.94
CA ASN A 373 21.43 -9.24 -11.19
C ASN A 373 22.70 -8.38 -11.11
N ILE A 374 23.49 -8.54 -10.06
CA ILE A 374 24.76 -7.84 -9.87
C ILE A 374 25.86 -8.56 -10.65
N GLY A 375 26.54 -7.82 -11.54
CA GLY A 375 27.70 -8.30 -12.31
C GLY A 375 27.44 -8.63 -13.79
N THR A 376 26.24 -8.40 -14.32
CA THR A 376 25.88 -8.72 -15.73
C THR A 376 26.18 -7.60 -16.74
N GLY A 377 26.92 -6.57 -16.34
CA GLY A 377 27.24 -5.43 -17.21
C GLY A 377 28.00 -5.88 -18.46
N THR A 378 27.44 -5.67 -19.65
CA THR A 378 28.11 -5.93 -20.93
C THR A 378 29.23 -4.93 -21.25
N SER A 379 29.46 -3.96 -20.37
CA SER A 379 30.30 -2.78 -20.64
C SER A 379 31.17 -2.40 -19.46
N PHE A 380 32.42 -2.09 -19.74
CA PHE A 380 33.45 -1.81 -18.75
C PHE A 380 33.25 -0.47 -18.05
N GLY A 381 33.12 -0.47 -16.72
CA GLY A 381 33.16 0.75 -15.91
C GLY A 381 32.08 1.78 -16.25
N LEU A 382 31.01 1.37 -16.93
CA LEU A 382 29.76 2.10 -17.05
C LEU A 382 28.80 1.62 -15.96
N SER A 383 27.80 2.46 -15.63
CA SER A 383 26.72 2.04 -14.74
C SER A 383 26.11 0.76 -15.27
N ASP A 384 26.00 -0.24 -14.40
CA ASP A 384 25.29 -1.50 -14.65
C ASP A 384 23.76 -1.30 -14.62
N GLY A 385 23.29 -0.09 -14.27
CA GLY A 385 21.88 0.21 -14.08
C GLY A 385 21.33 -0.29 -12.74
N ILE A 386 22.21 -0.78 -11.85
CA ILE A 386 21.83 -1.50 -10.64
C ILE A 386 21.93 -0.58 -9.42
N ARG A 387 20.95 -0.69 -8.50
CA ARG A 387 20.94 0.05 -7.23
C ARG A 387 22.02 -0.53 -6.31
N THR A 388 22.86 0.32 -5.72
CA THR A 388 24.09 -0.09 -4.98
C THR A 388 24.11 0.30 -3.51
N HIS A 389 23.13 1.09 -3.06
CA HIS A 389 22.98 1.52 -1.66
C HIS A 389 21.55 1.25 -1.15
N PHE A 390 21.46 0.58 -0.02
CA PHE A 390 20.22 0.16 0.65
C PHE A 390 20.36 0.49 2.16
N SER A 391 19.54 1.40 2.70
CA SER A 391 19.70 1.96 4.08
C SER A 391 18.35 2.29 4.77
N ASP A 392 18.30 2.29 6.12
CA ASP A 392 17.12 2.48 6.99
C ASP A 392 17.30 3.51 8.16
N ARG A 393 17.80 4.72 7.87
CA ARG A 393 18.17 5.76 8.87
C ARG A 393 17.12 6.09 9.98
N ALA A 394 17.63 6.60 11.12
CA ALA A 394 17.08 6.74 12.48
C ALA A 394 15.61 7.19 12.69
N ILE A 395 14.97 6.62 13.72
CA ILE A 395 13.59 6.92 14.18
C ILE A 395 13.58 7.31 15.67
N THR A 396 12.70 8.26 16.02
CA THR A 396 12.35 8.60 17.39
C THR A 396 10.98 8.02 17.74
N GLU A 397 10.89 7.25 18.83
CA GLU A 397 9.64 6.69 19.36
C GLU A 397 9.29 7.29 20.73
N SER A 398 8.02 7.25 21.12
CA SER A 398 7.60 7.54 22.50
C SER A 398 7.11 6.28 23.20
N ILE A 399 7.63 6.02 24.39
CA ILE A 399 7.18 4.93 25.26
C ILE A 399 6.64 5.49 26.55
N VAL A 400 5.67 4.81 27.16
CA VAL A 400 5.15 5.22 28.48
C VAL A 400 5.63 4.24 29.53
N VAL A 401 6.31 4.78 30.53
CA VAL A 401 6.83 4.04 31.70
C VAL A 401 6.08 4.48 32.94
N LYS A 402 6.05 3.62 33.96
CA LYS A 402 5.39 3.90 35.23
C LYS A 402 6.29 3.57 36.42
N SER A 403 6.15 4.34 37.49
CA SER A 403 6.76 4.02 38.80
C SER A 403 5.81 4.37 39.94
N ASN A 404 5.94 3.63 41.03
CA ASN A 404 5.17 3.87 42.25
C ASN A 404 5.99 4.71 43.22
N ILE A 405 5.38 5.77 43.74
CA ILE A 405 5.98 6.66 44.73
C ILE A 405 5.24 6.47 46.06
N ALA A 406 5.99 6.47 47.15
CA ALA A 406 5.44 6.42 48.50
C ALA A 406 4.73 7.73 48.87
N SER A 407 3.91 7.71 49.92
CA SER A 407 3.36 8.93 50.51
C SER A 407 4.46 9.77 51.17
N GLY A 408 4.35 11.09 51.09
CA GLY A 408 5.20 12.08 51.75
C GLY A 408 6.35 12.58 50.88
N ILE A 409 6.38 12.25 49.59
CA ILE A 409 7.48 12.58 48.68
C ILE A 409 7.18 13.90 47.96
N SER A 410 8.10 14.86 48.04
CA SER A 410 8.03 16.18 47.38
C SER A 410 9.00 16.32 46.19
N SER A 411 9.89 15.36 46.01
CA SER A 411 10.85 15.29 44.91
C SER A 411 11.21 13.83 44.68
N VAL A 412 11.39 13.41 43.43
CA VAL A 412 11.72 12.03 43.08
C VAL A 412 12.77 11.98 41.97
N ASP A 413 13.76 11.09 42.14
CA ASP A 413 14.65 10.68 41.06
C ASP A 413 14.08 9.40 40.43
N PHE A 414 13.74 9.49 39.16
CA PHE A 414 13.24 8.38 38.37
C PHE A 414 14.41 7.70 37.68
N ASP A 415 14.81 6.53 38.17
CA ASP A 415 15.91 5.75 37.60
C ASP A 415 15.49 5.14 36.25
N LEU A 416 16.05 5.69 35.17
CA LEU A 416 15.70 5.29 33.80
C LEU A 416 16.30 3.93 33.41
N SER A 417 17.22 3.42 34.23
CA SER A 417 17.83 2.10 34.08
C SER A 417 17.01 0.97 34.71
N SER A 418 15.89 1.23 35.40
CA SER A 418 15.09 0.20 36.09
C SER A 418 13.58 0.38 35.98
N LEU A 419 13.10 0.75 34.79
CA LEU A 419 11.73 1.18 34.55
C LEU A 419 10.71 0.06 34.39
N LEU A 420 9.48 0.26 34.88
CA LEU A 420 8.34 -0.58 34.52
C LEU A 420 7.65 0.03 33.30
N LEU A 421 7.52 -0.70 32.19
CA LEU A 421 6.66 -0.26 31.09
C LEU A 421 5.20 -0.18 31.58
N ALA A 422 4.42 0.75 31.03
CA ALA A 422 3.05 1.00 31.49
C ALA A 422 2.16 -0.27 31.50
N TRP A 423 2.41 -1.20 30.58
CA TRP A 423 1.70 -2.48 30.41
C TRP A 423 2.41 -3.69 31.04
N ASP A 424 3.63 -3.54 31.55
CA ASP A 424 4.41 -4.63 32.14
C ASP A 424 4.22 -4.68 33.67
N THR A 425 4.65 -5.79 34.27
CA THR A 425 4.62 -6.06 35.72
C THR A 425 6.01 -6.27 36.32
N VAL A 426 7.05 -6.38 35.48
CA VAL A 426 8.45 -6.57 35.89
C VAL A 426 9.31 -5.38 35.42
N PRO A 427 10.22 -4.83 36.26
CA PRO A 427 11.12 -3.76 35.84
C PRO A 427 12.09 -4.24 34.76
N ARG A 428 12.26 -3.45 33.70
CA ARG A 428 13.25 -3.67 32.64
C ARG A 428 14.02 -2.39 32.37
N ASN A 429 15.32 -2.53 32.19
CA ASN A 429 16.18 -1.44 31.77
C ASN A 429 16.01 -1.20 30.28
N VAL A 430 15.36 -0.11 29.90
CA VAL A 430 15.04 0.24 28.51
C VAL A 430 16.30 0.35 27.64
N LEU A 431 17.42 0.84 28.17
CA LEU A 431 18.69 0.99 27.45
C LEU A 431 19.38 -0.35 27.18
N THR A 432 19.22 -1.34 28.07
CA THR A 432 19.80 -2.69 27.88
C THR A 432 18.84 -3.73 27.29
N SER A 433 17.54 -3.49 27.40
CA SER A 433 16.50 -4.34 26.80
C SER A 433 16.12 -3.88 25.38
N GLY A 434 16.46 -2.63 25.03
CA GLY A 434 16.42 -2.12 23.67
C GLY A 434 17.58 -2.63 22.81
N LEU A 435 17.61 -2.21 21.55
CA LEU A 435 18.67 -2.54 20.60
C LEU A 435 19.97 -1.81 20.96
N SER A 436 21.12 -2.28 20.47
CA SER A 436 22.41 -1.63 20.75
C SER A 436 22.37 -0.16 20.33
N ASP A 437 22.89 0.73 21.18
CA ASP A 437 22.89 2.20 21.01
C ASP A 437 21.53 2.91 21.13
N THR A 438 20.56 2.31 21.82
CA THR A 438 19.33 3.01 22.23
C THR A 438 19.69 4.19 23.14
N THR A 439 19.19 5.39 22.82
CA THR A 439 19.41 6.61 23.63
C THR A 439 18.09 7.25 24.02
N ILE A 440 17.99 7.76 25.25
CA ILE A 440 16.84 8.55 25.68
C ILE A 440 17.14 10.00 25.34
N ILE A 441 16.34 10.60 24.46
CA ILE A 441 16.54 11.97 23.96
C ILE A 441 15.66 12.99 24.68
N GLY A 442 14.70 12.54 25.49
CA GLY A 442 13.86 13.42 26.30
C GLY A 442 12.66 12.72 26.91
N PHE A 443 11.73 13.51 27.40
CA PHE A 443 10.46 13.04 27.97
C PHE A 443 9.31 13.95 27.52
N GLY A 444 8.13 13.37 27.40
CA GLY A 444 6.87 14.00 27.01
C GLY A 444 5.96 14.22 28.20
N LYS A 445 4.72 13.76 28.09
CA LYS A 445 3.70 13.98 29.12
C LYS A 445 4.01 13.22 30.41
N ILE A 446 3.76 13.87 31.55
CA ILE A 446 3.87 13.25 32.88
C ILE A 446 2.50 13.27 33.54
N ARG A 447 1.99 12.10 33.90
CA ARG A 447 0.67 11.93 34.50
C ARG A 447 0.76 11.25 35.84
N ILE A 448 -0.04 11.69 36.79
CA ILE A 448 -0.19 11.01 38.07
C ILE A 448 -1.53 10.31 38.14
N VAL A 449 -1.51 9.03 38.49
CA VAL A 449 -2.70 8.22 38.72
C VAL A 449 -2.75 7.82 40.19
N GLN A 450 -3.74 8.36 40.90
CA GLN A 450 -3.99 8.04 42.30
C GLN A 450 -5.18 7.07 42.37
N GLN A 451 -4.89 5.77 42.39
CA GLN A 451 -5.93 4.74 42.35
C GLN A 451 -6.92 4.83 43.53
N SER A 452 -6.45 5.26 44.71
CA SER A 452 -7.27 5.43 45.91
C SER A 452 -8.25 6.61 45.84
N LEU A 453 -8.00 7.58 44.95
CA LEU A 453 -8.79 8.80 44.79
C LEU A 453 -9.46 8.91 43.41
N PHE A 454 -9.28 7.91 42.54
CA PHE A 454 -9.74 7.90 41.14
C PHE A 454 -9.36 9.16 40.35
N LYS A 455 -8.17 9.71 40.63
CA LYS A 455 -7.66 10.92 39.97
C LYS A 455 -6.59 10.55 38.94
N ASN A 456 -6.69 11.14 37.75
CA ASN A 456 -5.70 11.10 36.67
C ASN A 456 -5.48 12.55 36.20
N GLU A 457 -4.43 13.17 36.70
CA GLU A 457 -4.12 14.59 36.46
C GLU A 457 -2.82 14.68 35.63
N ASP A 458 -2.79 15.60 34.66
CA ASP A 458 -1.58 15.95 33.90
C ASP A 458 -0.71 16.87 34.76
N MET A 459 0.51 16.45 35.06
CA MET A 459 1.38 17.14 36.01
C MET A 459 2.11 18.33 35.37
N LEU A 460 2.03 18.48 34.04
CA LEU A 460 2.53 19.66 33.33
C LEU A 460 1.49 20.80 33.30
N ASP A 461 0.24 20.54 33.66
CA ASP A 461 -0.78 21.56 33.85
C ASP A 461 -0.64 22.20 35.23
N LEU A 462 -0.26 23.48 35.28
CA LEU A 462 -0.11 24.25 36.53
C LEU A 462 -1.42 24.39 37.32
N ALA A 463 -2.57 24.14 36.69
CA ALA A 463 -3.88 24.11 37.36
C ALA A 463 -4.13 22.81 38.15
N SER A 464 -3.35 21.75 37.92
CA SER A 464 -3.46 20.47 38.63
C SER A 464 -3.09 20.61 40.11
N SER A 465 -3.74 19.81 40.95
CA SER A 465 -3.56 19.87 42.41
C SER A 465 -2.15 19.45 42.83
N ILE A 466 -1.56 18.53 42.06
CA ILE A 466 -0.14 18.17 42.11
C ILE A 466 0.43 18.42 40.71
N HIS A 467 1.42 19.30 40.60
CA HIS A 467 2.10 19.61 39.34
C HIS A 467 3.60 19.76 39.56
N ILE A 468 4.36 19.66 38.48
CA ILE A 468 5.82 19.73 38.49
C ILE A 468 6.26 21.20 38.60
N THR A 469 7.11 21.51 39.58
CA THR A 469 7.73 22.84 39.74
C THR A 469 9.08 22.92 39.07
N SER A 470 9.79 21.78 38.98
CA SER A 470 11.09 21.66 38.34
C SER A 470 11.28 20.23 37.82
N SER A 471 11.92 20.08 36.66
CA SER A 471 12.30 18.78 36.10
C SER A 471 13.69 18.87 35.48
N GLU A 472 14.56 17.93 35.81
CA GLU A 472 15.94 17.88 35.30
C GLU A 472 16.28 16.47 34.82
N PHE A 473 16.76 16.37 33.58
CA PHE A 473 17.25 15.12 33.01
C PHE A 473 18.76 15.01 33.28
N LYS A 474 19.16 14.06 34.12
CA LYS A 474 20.55 13.85 34.54
C LYS A 474 21.09 12.60 33.86
N ILE A 475 22.13 12.78 33.03
CA ILE A 475 22.77 11.69 32.28
C ILE A 475 24.00 11.21 33.05
N ASN A 476 24.22 9.89 33.11
CA ASN A 476 25.40 9.26 33.72
C ASN A 476 25.71 9.74 35.15
N VAL A 477 24.68 9.80 36.00
CA VAL A 477 24.82 10.16 37.42
C VAL A 477 25.49 9.03 38.23
N GLY A 478 25.65 7.85 37.61
CA GLY A 478 26.43 6.68 38.03
C GLY A 478 26.89 5.88 36.82
N VAL A 479 27.43 4.66 37.01
CA VAL A 479 27.81 3.76 35.89
C VAL A 479 26.55 3.34 35.15
N ASP A 480 26.32 3.90 33.96
CA ASP A 480 25.17 3.65 33.07
C ASP A 480 23.79 3.93 33.71
N ILE A 481 23.72 4.90 34.63
CA ILE A 481 22.49 5.32 35.30
C ILE A 481 22.09 6.72 34.82
N ASP A 482 21.01 6.78 34.05
CA ASP A 482 20.33 8.03 33.68
C ASP A 482 19.12 8.23 34.60
N GLN A 483 18.86 9.48 35.03
CA GLN A 483 17.79 9.81 35.96
C GLN A 483 16.97 11.01 35.49
N LEU A 484 15.64 10.93 35.66
CA LEU A 484 14.74 12.08 35.55
C LEU A 484 14.37 12.56 36.96
N HIS A 485 14.88 13.72 37.35
CA HIS A 485 14.56 14.37 38.61
C HIS A 485 13.28 15.21 38.44
N LEU A 486 12.30 15.05 39.34
CA LEU A 486 11.04 15.80 39.34
C LEU A 486 10.77 16.39 40.72
N ASP A 487 10.55 17.69 40.80
CA ASP A 487 10.07 18.39 41.99
C ASP A 487 8.57 18.67 41.88
N PHE A 488 7.85 18.45 42.98
CA PHE A 488 6.41 18.69 43.05
C PHE A 488 6.09 19.97 43.82
N ASN A 489 5.00 20.62 43.44
CA ASN A 489 4.48 21.79 44.16
C ASN A 489 4.06 21.46 45.60
N THR A 490 3.64 20.22 45.87
CA THR A 490 3.21 19.71 47.17
C THR A 490 3.55 18.22 47.31
N SER A 491 3.73 17.71 48.54
CA SER A 491 4.06 16.29 48.74
C SER A 491 2.89 15.35 48.49
N THR A 492 3.17 14.16 47.95
CA THR A 492 2.14 13.12 47.75
C THR A 492 1.54 12.69 49.10
N THR A 493 0.23 12.56 49.22
CA THR A 493 -0.42 12.21 50.51
C THR A 493 -0.70 10.72 50.66
N THR A 494 -0.70 9.97 49.55
CA THR A 494 -0.87 8.51 49.50
C THR A 494 0.16 7.93 48.51
N SER A 495 0.30 6.60 48.45
CA SER A 495 1.13 5.99 47.42
C SER A 495 0.46 6.12 46.05
N THR A 496 1.21 6.58 45.06
CA THR A 496 0.67 6.97 43.75
C THR A 496 1.54 6.46 42.62
N THR A 497 0.94 6.12 41.50
CA THR A 497 1.69 5.70 40.29
C THR A 497 1.85 6.91 39.37
N ILE A 498 3.08 7.22 39.00
CA ILE A 498 3.39 8.23 37.98
C ILE A 498 3.65 7.51 36.67
N TYR A 499 3.09 8.05 35.58
CA TYR A 499 3.36 7.66 34.21
C TYR A 499 4.15 8.77 33.54
N VAL A 500 5.26 8.41 32.91
CA VAL A 500 6.13 9.32 32.16
C VAL A 500 6.20 8.82 30.73
N GLU A 501 5.90 9.67 29.78
CA GLU A 501 6.24 9.43 28.37
C GLU A 501 7.72 9.75 28.17
N LEU A 502 8.51 8.79 27.69
CA LEU A 502 9.91 8.95 27.35
C LEU A 502 10.06 8.96 25.83
N TYR A 503 10.87 9.87 25.31
CA TYR A 503 11.27 9.88 23.92
C TYR A 503 12.59 9.14 23.78
N ILE A 504 12.57 8.09 22.98
CA ILE A 504 13.71 7.24 22.72
C ILE A 504 14.11 7.44 21.27
N SER A 505 15.39 7.70 21.04
CA SER A 505 15.97 7.63 19.71
C SER A 505 16.73 6.33 19.60
N TYR A 506 16.51 5.64 18.50
CA TYR A 506 17.46 4.67 18.00
C TYR A 506 18.45 5.43 17.13
N SER A 507 19.72 5.04 17.16
CA SER A 507 20.65 5.38 16.08
C SER A 507 20.10 4.83 14.75
N SER A 508 20.65 5.27 13.62
CA SER A 508 20.33 4.63 12.33
C SER A 508 20.41 3.10 12.46
N GLY A 509 19.52 2.33 11.80
CA GLY A 509 19.65 0.87 11.80
C GLY A 509 18.56 -0.02 12.35
N HIS A 510 17.52 0.55 12.97
CA HIS A 510 16.64 -0.23 13.83
C HIS A 510 15.15 0.10 13.68
N GLY A 511 14.73 0.73 12.56
CA GLY A 511 13.35 1.16 12.35
C GLY A 511 12.85 1.05 10.91
N THR A 512 11.67 0.46 10.72
CA THR A 512 11.08 0.07 9.43
C THR A 512 10.85 1.24 8.47
N SER A 513 11.58 1.29 7.34
CA SER A 513 11.04 1.16 5.97
C SER A 513 12.16 1.24 4.90
N ARG A 514 11.78 1.08 3.63
CA ARG A 514 12.57 0.80 2.41
C ARG A 514 13.71 1.79 2.10
N ASN A 515 14.88 1.35 1.62
CA ASN A 515 15.11 0.28 0.63
C ASN A 515 15.59 -1.07 1.18
N LEU A 516 14.76 -1.71 1.98
CA LEU A 516 14.34 -3.11 1.93
C LEU A 516 13.05 -3.16 2.78
N LEU A 517 11.93 -3.66 2.25
CA LEU A 517 10.72 -3.79 3.08
C LEU A 517 10.90 -4.98 4.05
N ASP A 518 11.65 -6.00 3.60
CA ASP A 518 12.39 -7.00 4.36
C ASP A 518 13.54 -7.52 3.47
N SER A 519 14.74 -7.76 4.01
CA SER A 519 15.80 -8.53 3.32
C SER A 519 15.56 -9.99 3.52
N TYR A 520 14.82 -10.55 2.58
CA TYR A 520 14.75 -11.98 2.42
C TYR A 520 16.01 -12.47 1.72
N GLU A 521 17.07 -12.70 2.49
CA GLU A 521 18.24 -13.54 2.19
C GLU A 521 18.90 -13.46 0.78
N LEU A 522 20.23 -13.43 0.77
CA LEU A 522 21.02 -13.59 -0.45
C LEU A 522 20.94 -15.07 -0.91
N TRP A 523 20.09 -15.34 -1.90
CA TRP A 523 19.72 -16.72 -2.27
C TRP A 523 20.76 -17.41 -3.16
N ILE A 524 21.27 -18.56 -2.69
CA ILE A 524 21.93 -19.60 -3.51
C ILE A 524 21.31 -20.94 -3.10
N ARG A 525 21.00 -21.82 -4.07
CA ARG A 525 20.18 -23.04 -3.88
C ARG A 525 20.56 -23.93 -2.67
N GLY A 526 19.61 -24.15 -1.74
CA GLY A 526 19.50 -25.37 -0.91
C GLY A 526 18.97 -25.24 0.56
N SER A 527 17.68 -25.59 0.74
CA SER A 527 16.81 -25.97 1.91
C SER A 527 17.06 -25.54 3.39
N LEU A 528 15.98 -24.98 3.99
CA LEU A 528 15.74 -24.40 5.34
C LEU A 528 15.58 -25.41 6.51
N PRO A 529 15.61 -24.96 7.79
CA PRO A 529 14.36 -24.62 8.50
C PRO A 529 14.42 -23.47 9.55
N THR A 530 13.36 -22.64 9.53
CA THR A 530 12.64 -21.95 10.63
C THR A 530 13.38 -21.09 11.68
N TRP A 531 12.86 -19.85 11.82
CA TRP A 531 13.25 -18.71 12.67
C TRP A 531 14.34 -17.82 12.06
N VAL A 532 13.92 -16.63 11.60
CA VAL A 532 14.78 -15.60 10.98
C VAL A 532 15.63 -14.97 12.08
N ASP A 533 16.82 -15.55 12.23
CA ASP A 533 17.91 -15.00 13.01
C ASP A 533 18.89 -14.31 12.05
N THR A 534 18.92 -12.98 12.08
CA THR A 534 19.86 -12.18 11.27
C THR A 534 21.32 -12.35 11.69
N SER A 535 21.60 -13.07 12.79
CA SER A 535 22.96 -13.40 13.21
C SER A 535 23.63 -14.50 12.37
N PHE A 536 22.91 -15.13 11.43
CA PHE A 536 23.46 -16.10 10.47
C PHE A 536 23.67 -15.57 9.05
N LEU A 537 24.06 -14.30 8.91
CA LEU A 537 24.95 -13.88 7.82
C LEU A 537 26.41 -14.35 8.05
N SER A 538 26.60 -15.44 8.79
CA SER A 538 27.83 -16.23 8.77
C SER A 538 27.50 -17.53 8.05
N ALA A 539 28.30 -17.84 7.03
CA ALA A 539 28.15 -19.01 6.18
C ALA A 539 27.90 -20.28 7.00
N THR A 540 26.69 -20.85 6.90
CA THR A 540 26.43 -22.16 7.51
C THR A 540 26.65 -23.29 6.51
N VAL A 541 27.54 -24.17 6.98
CA VAL A 541 28.06 -25.45 6.50
C VAL A 541 27.16 -26.23 5.55
N ASP A 542 27.37 -26.03 4.26
CA ASP A 542 27.16 -27.05 3.23
C ASP A 542 28.50 -27.20 2.49
N THR A 543 28.97 -28.44 2.39
CA THR A 543 30.31 -28.81 1.91
C THR A 543 30.58 -28.46 0.43
N THR A 544 29.61 -27.87 -0.27
CA THR A 544 29.72 -27.44 -1.68
C THR A 544 29.62 -25.92 -1.89
N ARG A 545 29.63 -25.09 -0.84
CA ARG A 545 29.46 -23.62 -0.94
C ARG A 545 30.79 -22.87 -0.75
N THR A 546 31.08 -21.90 -1.63
CA THR A 546 32.24 -20.98 -1.49
C THR A 546 31.81 -19.70 -0.77
N ASN A 547 32.56 -19.31 0.26
CA ASN A 547 32.35 -18.07 1.01
C ASN A 547 32.38 -16.84 0.09
N LEU A 548 31.48 -15.88 0.33
CA LEU A 548 31.62 -14.52 -0.16
C LEU A 548 32.96 -13.95 0.33
N SER A 549 33.71 -13.25 -0.52
CA SER A 549 34.87 -12.51 -0.03
C SER A 549 34.34 -11.27 0.71
N ASN A 550 34.54 -11.21 2.02
CA ASN A 550 34.14 -10.10 2.90
C ASN A 550 34.82 -8.75 2.53
N SER A 551 35.70 -8.73 1.52
CA SER A 551 36.44 -7.57 1.05
C SER A 551 35.69 -6.70 0.03
N LEU A 552 34.52 -7.12 -0.49
CA LEU A 552 33.80 -6.40 -1.55
C LEU A 552 32.41 -5.89 -1.13
N TRP A 553 32.00 -6.20 0.10
CA TRP A 553 30.68 -5.89 0.62
C TRP A 553 30.84 -5.27 2.00
N ASN A 554 30.24 -4.12 2.22
CA ASN A 554 30.05 -3.62 3.57
C ASN A 554 28.62 -3.93 3.98
N ILE A 555 28.49 -4.84 4.94
CA ILE A 555 27.21 -5.13 5.59
C ILE A 555 27.33 -4.48 6.95
N ASP A 556 26.58 -3.41 7.15
CA ASP A 556 26.45 -2.86 8.49
C ASP A 556 25.29 -3.59 9.17
N GLN A 557 25.63 -4.66 9.90
CA GLN A 557 24.66 -5.50 10.59
C GLN A 557 23.92 -4.75 11.72
N SER A 558 24.54 -3.71 12.27
CA SER A 558 23.91 -2.80 13.24
C SER A 558 23.01 -1.76 12.60
N HIS A 559 23.18 -1.49 11.30
CA HIS A 559 22.48 -0.42 10.59
C HIS A 559 21.58 -0.89 9.44
N ARG A 560 21.27 -2.20 9.37
CA ARG A 560 20.60 -2.87 8.23
C ARG A 560 20.98 -2.28 6.86
N GLU A 561 22.24 -1.87 6.71
CA GLU A 561 22.75 -1.26 5.50
C GLU A 561 23.40 -2.35 4.66
N LEU A 562 22.89 -2.52 3.44
CA LEU A 562 23.59 -3.26 2.41
C LEU A 562 24.12 -2.22 1.43
N SER A 563 25.43 -2.01 1.42
CA SER A 563 26.05 -1.17 0.41
C SER A 563 27.09 -1.95 -0.37
N VAL A 564 26.87 -2.01 -1.68
CA VAL A 564 27.76 -2.67 -2.62
C VAL A 564 28.85 -1.68 -2.99
N HIS A 565 29.87 -1.62 -2.15
CA HIS A 565 31.05 -0.84 -2.44
C HIS A 565 31.99 -1.68 -3.30
N PHE A 566 32.04 -1.37 -4.59
CA PHE A 566 33.11 -1.88 -5.43
C PHE A 566 34.44 -1.32 -4.94
N GLN A 567 35.16 -2.10 -4.13
CA GLN A 567 36.49 -1.71 -3.69
C GLN A 567 37.46 -1.79 -4.87
N SER A 568 38.34 -0.80 -4.96
CA SER A 568 39.50 -0.88 -5.84
C SER A 568 40.51 -1.86 -5.26
N ILE A 569 40.35 -3.14 -5.59
CA ILE A 569 41.28 -4.19 -5.17
C ILE A 569 42.41 -4.36 -6.20
N THR A 570 43.58 -4.75 -5.70
CA THR A 570 44.67 -5.20 -6.56
C THR A 570 44.33 -6.60 -7.06
N GLN A 571 44.07 -6.73 -8.34
CA GLN A 571 43.87 -8.02 -9.01
C GLN A 571 45.15 -8.46 -9.69
N SER A 572 45.28 -9.76 -9.93
CA SER A 572 46.33 -10.32 -10.78
C SER A 572 45.70 -11.21 -11.83
N SER A 573 45.93 -10.91 -13.10
CA SER A 573 45.50 -11.73 -14.23
C SER A 573 46.70 -12.44 -14.86
N VAL A 574 46.50 -13.70 -15.25
CA VAL A 574 47.49 -14.48 -15.98
C VAL A 574 47.11 -14.48 -17.45
N THR A 575 47.92 -13.84 -18.28
CA THR A 575 47.65 -13.74 -19.72
C THR A 575 48.73 -14.48 -20.51
N PHE A 576 48.29 -15.27 -21.49
CA PHE A 576 49.16 -15.98 -22.43
C PHE A 576 49.14 -15.31 -23.80
N TYR A 577 50.32 -14.98 -24.33
CA TYR A 577 50.45 -14.34 -25.63
C TYR A 577 50.96 -15.33 -26.68
N THR A 578 50.21 -15.48 -27.78
CA THR A 578 50.58 -16.36 -28.90
C THR A 578 51.52 -15.71 -29.91
N HIS A 579 51.70 -14.39 -29.83
CA HIS A 579 52.53 -13.58 -30.74
C HIS A 579 53.22 -12.46 -29.95
N ALA A 580 54.33 -11.93 -30.48
CA ALA A 580 55.06 -10.86 -29.82
C ALA A 580 54.25 -9.54 -29.85
N THR A 581 54.14 -8.86 -28.71
CA THR A 581 53.33 -7.63 -28.57
C THR A 581 54.00 -6.58 -27.66
N ASN A 582 53.72 -5.31 -27.94
CA ASN A 582 54.11 -4.15 -27.12
C ASN A 582 52.93 -3.56 -26.33
N TYR A 583 51.78 -4.23 -26.39
CA TYR A 583 50.53 -3.80 -25.77
C TYR A 583 49.91 -4.97 -25.02
N LEU A 584 49.30 -4.66 -23.88
CA LEU A 584 48.60 -5.60 -23.03
C LEU A 584 47.12 -5.19 -22.95
N LEU A 585 46.22 -6.16 -23.09
CA LEU A 585 44.78 -5.96 -22.92
C LEU A 585 44.39 -6.39 -21.51
N ILE A 586 43.78 -5.48 -20.76
CA ILE A 586 43.19 -5.74 -19.45
C ILE A 586 41.69 -5.66 -19.58
N TRP A 587 40.99 -6.68 -19.08
CA TRP A 587 39.54 -6.80 -19.13
C TRP A 587 38.84 -6.11 -17.94
N GLU A 588 39.47 -5.07 -17.37
CA GLU A 588 38.85 -4.17 -16.39
C GLU A 588 39.32 -2.71 -16.63
N LYS A 589 38.56 -1.74 -16.11
CA LYS A 589 38.98 -0.33 -16.07
C LYS A 589 39.95 -0.13 -14.91
N LEU A 590 41.07 0.55 -15.15
CA LEU A 590 42.12 0.73 -14.16
C LEU A 590 41.86 1.95 -13.27
N ASN A 591 42.18 1.85 -11.97
CA ASN A 591 42.14 2.97 -11.02
C ASN A 591 43.54 3.58 -10.78
N GLY A 592 44.18 4.04 -11.85
CA GLY A 592 45.53 4.60 -11.77
C GLY A 592 46.61 3.58 -11.39
N ASP A 593 47.77 4.08 -10.98
CA ASP A 593 48.99 3.31 -10.73
C ASP A 593 49.05 2.74 -9.30
N PRO A 594 49.68 1.55 -9.08
CA PRO A 594 50.62 0.88 -10.01
C PRO A 594 50.08 -0.34 -10.77
N ILE A 595 50.45 -0.46 -12.05
CA ILE A 595 50.38 -1.69 -12.87
C ILE A 595 51.75 -2.37 -12.82
N THR A 596 51.80 -3.65 -12.47
CA THR A 596 53.04 -4.45 -12.51
C THR A 596 52.87 -5.64 -13.44
N ILE A 597 53.90 -5.91 -14.23
CA ILE A 597 53.88 -6.94 -15.26
C ILE A 597 55.13 -7.80 -15.07
N ASN A 598 54.93 -9.08 -14.78
CA ASN A 598 56.00 -10.01 -14.43
C ASN A 598 55.84 -11.32 -15.19
N ASP A 599 56.87 -11.76 -15.90
CA ASP A 599 56.95 -13.05 -16.58
C ASP A 599 57.89 -14.05 -15.85
N GLY A 600 58.31 -13.71 -14.63
CA GLY A 600 59.29 -14.45 -13.85
C GLY A 600 60.75 -14.07 -14.14
N THR A 601 61.02 -13.11 -15.02
CA THR A 601 62.35 -12.59 -15.34
C THR A 601 62.53 -11.13 -14.90
N ASN A 602 63.77 -10.71 -14.61
CA ASN A 602 64.12 -9.37 -14.12
C ASN A 602 65.04 -8.71 -15.17
N PRO A 603 64.76 -7.52 -15.73
CA PRO A 603 63.84 -6.46 -15.28
C PRO A 603 62.37 -6.61 -15.70
N SER A 604 61.45 -6.19 -14.82
CA SER A 604 60.01 -6.09 -15.08
C SER A 604 59.68 -5.13 -16.23
N TYR A 605 58.63 -5.42 -16.99
CA TYR A 605 58.16 -4.53 -18.07
C TYR A 605 57.68 -3.19 -17.48
N THR A 606 58.07 -2.08 -18.10
CA THR A 606 57.67 -0.73 -17.66
C THR A 606 56.48 -0.23 -18.48
N THR A 607 55.46 0.33 -17.82
CA THR A 607 54.24 0.83 -18.48
C THR A 607 54.36 2.32 -18.83
N THR A 608 54.03 2.67 -20.08
CA THR A 608 53.98 4.02 -20.68
C THR A 608 52.73 4.82 -20.34
N ASN A 609 51.63 4.29 -20.84
CA ASN A 609 50.31 4.90 -20.87
C ASN A 609 49.29 3.78 -20.97
N TYR A 610 48.07 4.02 -20.49
CA TYR A 610 46.93 3.17 -20.79
C TYR A 610 45.82 3.98 -21.45
N THR A 611 45.03 3.32 -22.29
CA THR A 611 43.83 3.89 -22.89
C THR A 611 42.70 2.90 -22.70
N SER A 612 41.67 3.31 -21.98
CA SER A 612 40.47 2.50 -21.78
C SER A 612 39.44 2.82 -22.86
N ASN A 613 38.87 1.79 -23.47
CA ASN A 613 37.66 1.88 -24.28
C ASN A 613 36.50 1.18 -23.56
N THR A 614 35.35 1.01 -24.22
CA THR A 614 34.15 0.39 -23.65
C THR A 614 34.25 -1.12 -23.39
N ALA A 615 35.28 -1.79 -23.93
CA ALA A 615 35.44 -3.24 -23.92
C ALA A 615 36.78 -3.75 -23.33
N TYR A 616 37.81 -2.92 -23.20
CA TYR A 616 39.11 -3.26 -22.61
C TYR A 616 39.94 -2.01 -22.27
N THR A 617 40.92 -2.17 -21.38
CA THR A 617 42.01 -1.21 -21.18
C THR A 617 43.26 -1.68 -21.91
N LEU A 618 43.75 -0.89 -22.87
CA LEU A 618 45.00 -1.15 -23.58
C LEU A 618 46.16 -0.46 -22.86
N VAL A 619 47.09 -1.25 -22.33
CA VAL A 619 48.30 -0.78 -21.66
C VAL A 619 49.47 -0.87 -22.63
N SER A 620 50.16 0.25 -22.88
CA SER A 620 51.36 0.30 -23.72
C SER A 620 52.62 0.11 -22.88
N LEU A 621 53.51 -0.78 -23.32
CA LEU A 621 54.80 -1.02 -22.69
C LEU A 621 55.85 -0.03 -23.24
N THR A 622 56.82 0.40 -22.43
CA THR A 622 58.00 1.11 -22.97
C THR A 622 59.32 0.67 -22.34
N GLY A 623 60.40 0.86 -23.10
CA GLY A 623 61.64 0.08 -22.95
C GLY A 623 61.63 -1.13 -23.90
N ALA A 624 62.77 -1.45 -24.48
CA ALA A 624 62.91 -2.32 -25.66
C ALA A 624 62.70 -3.84 -25.41
N THR A 625 61.63 -4.25 -24.72
CA THR A 625 61.29 -5.66 -24.51
C THR A 625 59.81 -5.89 -24.80
N ALA A 626 59.51 -6.33 -26.03
CA ALA A 626 58.21 -6.89 -26.37
C ALA A 626 57.97 -8.18 -25.58
N ILE A 627 56.73 -8.43 -25.14
CA ILE A 627 56.37 -9.75 -24.61
C ILE A 627 56.58 -10.75 -25.75
N THR A 628 57.38 -11.79 -25.54
CA THR A 628 57.69 -12.78 -26.59
C THR A 628 56.52 -13.76 -26.78
N ALA A 629 56.36 -14.28 -27.99
CA ALA A 629 55.36 -15.32 -28.26
C ALA A 629 55.62 -16.57 -27.39
N GLY A 630 54.59 -17.08 -26.75
CA GLY A 630 54.67 -18.25 -25.85
C GLY A 630 55.00 -17.90 -24.38
N THR A 631 55.13 -16.62 -24.03
CA THR A 631 55.37 -16.19 -22.65
C THR A 631 54.06 -16.07 -21.86
N VAL A 632 54.04 -16.62 -20.64
CA VAL A 632 52.99 -16.40 -19.65
C VAL A 632 53.39 -15.19 -18.81
N VAL A 633 52.51 -14.22 -18.69
CA VAL A 633 52.76 -12.99 -17.94
C VAL A 633 51.69 -12.84 -16.87
N VAL A 634 52.13 -12.55 -15.64
CA VAL A 634 51.28 -12.15 -14.54
C VAL A 634 51.21 -10.62 -14.52
N VAL A 635 50.01 -10.10 -14.65
CA VAL A 635 49.72 -8.67 -14.63
C VAL A 635 48.98 -8.37 -13.35
N SER A 636 49.58 -7.63 -12.44
CA SER A 636 48.90 -7.12 -11.26
C SER A 636 48.52 -5.65 -11.45
N TYR A 637 47.26 -5.31 -11.19
CA TYR A 637 46.71 -3.99 -11.44
C TYR A 637 45.59 -3.67 -10.45
N VAL A 638 45.30 -2.38 -10.23
CA VAL A 638 44.19 -1.95 -9.38
C VAL A 638 42.96 -1.70 -10.25
N ALA A 639 41.91 -2.50 -10.07
CA ALA A 639 40.65 -2.32 -10.79
C ALA A 639 39.84 -1.15 -10.22
N PHE A 640 39.23 -0.32 -11.07
CA PHE A 640 38.31 0.76 -10.68
C PHE A 640 36.98 0.23 -10.13
N ARG A 641 36.53 -0.89 -10.67
CA ARG A 641 35.34 -1.63 -10.23
C ARG A 641 35.61 -3.12 -10.41
N ALA A 642 36.24 -3.75 -9.43
CA ALA A 642 36.50 -5.18 -9.48
C ALA A 642 35.18 -5.95 -9.51
N ILE A 643 34.97 -6.77 -10.54
CA ILE A 643 33.88 -7.75 -10.53
C ILE A 643 34.31 -8.86 -9.57
N PRO A 644 33.47 -9.29 -8.61
CA PRO A 644 33.85 -10.39 -7.72
C PRO A 644 34.19 -11.63 -8.55
N GLU A 645 35.26 -12.35 -8.21
CA GLU A 645 35.63 -13.58 -8.89
C GLU A 645 34.54 -14.63 -8.66
N ILE A 646 33.79 -14.96 -9.71
CA ILE A 646 32.74 -15.96 -9.59
C ILE A 646 33.38 -17.32 -9.79
N ALA A 647 33.30 -18.15 -8.75
CA ALA A 647 34.17 -19.30 -8.53
C ALA A 647 34.05 -20.46 -9.53
N VAL A 648 33.18 -20.41 -10.56
CA VAL A 648 32.88 -21.60 -11.37
C VAL A 648 32.61 -21.38 -12.86
N SER A 649 32.12 -20.21 -13.31
CA SER A 649 31.75 -19.99 -14.72
C SER A 649 31.62 -18.51 -15.11
N PRO A 650 31.92 -18.10 -16.36
CA PRO A 650 31.72 -16.74 -16.88
C PRO A 650 30.27 -16.20 -16.89
N ASN A 651 29.28 -16.98 -16.43
CA ASN A 651 27.84 -16.67 -16.53
C ASN A 651 27.08 -16.67 -15.19
N ASP A 652 27.76 -16.84 -14.07
CA ASP A 652 27.11 -16.80 -12.75
C ASP A 652 26.94 -15.34 -12.29
N SER A 653 25.86 -15.00 -11.59
CA SER A 653 25.57 -13.64 -11.09
C SER A 653 25.14 -13.65 -9.62
N TYR A 654 25.46 -12.59 -8.89
CA TYR A 654 24.85 -12.35 -7.58
C TYR A 654 23.46 -11.75 -7.79
N ASN A 655 22.47 -12.21 -7.03
CA ASN A 655 21.11 -11.71 -7.17
C ASN A 655 20.69 -11.04 -5.87
N LEU A 656 20.16 -9.83 -5.97
CA LEU A 656 19.56 -9.12 -4.86
C LEU A 656 18.05 -9.15 -5.02
N PHE A 657 17.36 -9.70 -4.04
CA PHE A 657 15.91 -9.74 -4.01
C PHE A 657 15.39 -8.61 -3.10
N TYR A 658 14.39 -7.86 -3.57
CA TYR A 658 13.77 -6.78 -2.81
C TYR A 658 12.30 -6.62 -3.16
N LYS A 659 11.51 -6.09 -2.20
CA LYS A 659 10.09 -5.80 -2.44
C LYS A 659 10.02 -4.42 -3.08
N THR A 660 9.42 -4.29 -4.26
CA THR A 660 9.11 -2.99 -4.90
C THR A 660 7.61 -2.69 -4.90
N SER A 661 7.23 -1.43 -5.06
CA SER A 661 5.82 -1.02 -5.23
C SER A 661 5.48 -1.00 -6.72
N ALA A 662 4.26 -1.38 -7.06
CA ALA A 662 3.75 -1.24 -8.42
C ALA A 662 3.78 0.23 -8.86
N ILE A 663 3.95 0.46 -10.16
CA ILE A 663 3.86 1.79 -10.76
C ILE A 663 2.45 2.35 -10.53
N GLN A 664 2.33 3.43 -9.76
CA GLN A 664 1.04 4.00 -9.37
C GLN A 664 0.44 4.97 -10.40
N SER A 665 1.28 5.52 -11.27
CA SER A 665 0.84 6.43 -12.33
C SER A 665 0.04 5.68 -13.40
N ILE A 666 -1.13 6.21 -13.76
CA ILE A 666 -2.05 5.54 -14.69
C ILE A 666 -1.61 5.74 -16.14
N LYS A 667 -1.58 4.64 -16.89
CA LYS A 667 -1.31 4.65 -18.33
C LYS A 667 -2.38 5.42 -19.11
N PRO A 668 -2.01 6.36 -19.99
CA PRO A 668 -2.96 7.00 -20.91
C PRO A 668 -3.70 5.95 -21.77
N PRO A 669 -5.05 5.89 -21.73
CA PRO A 669 -5.82 4.86 -22.42
C PRO A 669 -5.54 4.82 -23.92
N ALA A 670 -5.37 3.61 -24.48
CA ALA A 670 -5.07 3.43 -25.90
C ALA A 670 -6.11 4.13 -26.80
N GLY A 671 -5.66 4.89 -27.79
CA GLY A 671 -6.53 5.65 -28.69
C GLY A 671 -7.10 6.95 -28.12
N THR A 672 -6.95 7.23 -26.82
CA THR A 672 -7.35 8.51 -26.22
C THR A 672 -6.26 9.56 -26.42
N GLN A 673 -6.58 10.64 -27.12
CA GLN A 673 -5.70 11.79 -27.33
C GLN A 673 -5.93 12.91 -26.30
N THR A 674 -7.17 13.10 -25.86
CA THR A 674 -7.54 14.17 -24.93
C THR A 674 -8.22 13.59 -23.70
N LEU A 675 -7.80 14.05 -22.53
CA LEU A 675 -8.44 13.77 -21.26
C LEU A 675 -8.97 15.08 -20.66
N ASP A 676 -10.29 15.17 -20.53
CA ASP A 676 -10.97 16.31 -19.91
C ASP A 676 -11.28 16.01 -18.44
N ILE A 677 -10.86 16.92 -17.56
CA ILE A 677 -11.03 16.81 -16.10
C ILE A 677 -11.61 18.10 -15.53
N ILE A 678 -12.27 18.01 -14.39
CA ILE A 678 -12.86 19.14 -13.68
C ILE A 678 -12.03 19.39 -12.41
N PRO A 679 -11.27 20.49 -12.30
CA PRO A 679 -10.48 20.77 -11.10
C PRO A 679 -11.41 20.98 -9.90
N ARG A 680 -11.07 20.36 -8.76
CA ARG A 680 -11.81 20.46 -7.48
C ARG A 680 -11.01 21.20 -6.43
N GLU A 681 -9.71 20.94 -6.35
CA GLU A 681 -8.77 21.60 -5.45
C GLU A 681 -7.40 21.68 -6.13
N ILE A 682 -6.72 22.81 -6.05
CA ILE A 682 -5.35 22.99 -6.54
C ILE A 682 -4.48 23.40 -5.37
N SER A 683 -3.30 22.80 -5.24
CA SER A 683 -2.38 23.13 -4.16
C SER A 683 -1.92 24.60 -4.22
N GLU A 684 -1.96 25.29 -3.09
CA GLU A 684 -1.39 26.64 -2.92
C GLU A 684 0.15 26.60 -2.76
N GLN A 685 0.71 25.39 -2.74
CA GLN A 685 2.12 25.11 -2.49
C GLN A 685 2.70 24.26 -3.62
N ILE A 686 3.96 24.55 -3.94
CA ILE A 686 4.77 23.81 -4.90
C ILE A 686 5.81 22.99 -4.14
N PHE A 687 6.05 21.77 -4.59
CA PHE A 687 6.98 20.85 -3.96
C PHE A 687 8.22 20.70 -4.84
N ILE A 688 9.39 20.76 -4.22
CA ILE A 688 10.68 20.68 -4.90
C ILE A 688 11.43 19.50 -4.31
N ILE A 689 11.93 18.65 -5.19
CA ILE A 689 12.68 17.45 -4.83
C ILE A 689 14.02 17.51 -5.54
N GLY A 690 15.10 17.42 -4.76
CA GLY A 690 16.45 17.30 -5.31
C GLY A 690 16.60 15.99 -6.08
N ALA A 691 17.19 16.06 -7.26
CA ALA A 691 17.45 14.89 -8.09
C ALA A 691 18.77 14.22 -7.67
N SER A 692 18.76 13.38 -6.63
CA SER A 692 19.89 12.51 -6.30
C SER A 692 19.43 11.35 -5.41
N THR A 693 19.68 10.13 -5.85
CA THR A 693 19.51 8.91 -5.03
C THR A 693 20.77 8.53 -4.26
N GLY A 694 21.87 9.25 -4.49
CA GLY A 694 23.18 9.03 -3.86
C GLY A 694 23.58 10.08 -2.84
N SER A 695 22.64 10.90 -2.37
CA SER A 695 22.90 11.79 -1.23
C SER A 695 22.88 10.96 0.06
N PRO A 696 23.87 11.09 0.97
CA PRO A 696 23.85 10.44 2.28
C PRO A 696 22.70 10.94 3.17
N ASP A 697 22.10 12.07 2.78
CA ASP A 697 20.98 12.69 3.47
C ASP A 697 19.67 12.35 2.76
N ILE A 698 18.84 11.58 3.47
CA ILE A 698 17.46 11.29 3.08
C ILE A 698 16.68 12.58 2.91
N SER A 699 15.77 12.63 1.94
CA SER A 699 14.77 13.69 1.88
C SER A 699 13.95 13.68 3.17
N PHE A 700 13.80 14.84 3.81
CA PHE A 700 12.95 15.03 4.98
C PHE A 700 11.80 15.97 4.60
N PRO A 701 10.54 15.69 4.96
CA PRO A 701 10.07 14.66 5.89
C PRO A 701 9.66 13.32 5.25
N TYR A 702 9.59 13.24 3.92
CA TYR A 702 9.09 12.05 3.20
C TYR A 702 10.23 11.19 2.68
N ARG A 703 10.04 9.86 2.74
CA ARG A 703 11.10 8.88 2.50
C ARG A 703 11.52 8.77 1.03
N SER A 704 10.57 8.78 0.09
CA SER A 704 10.85 8.55 -1.35
C SER A 704 10.05 9.48 -2.26
N PRO A 705 10.14 10.82 -2.08
CA PRO A 705 9.18 11.76 -2.64
C PRO A 705 9.18 11.80 -4.18
N GLY A 706 10.28 11.39 -4.83
CA GLY A 706 10.41 11.39 -6.28
C GLY A 706 10.04 10.09 -7.00
N GLU A 707 9.99 8.95 -6.29
CA GLU A 707 10.05 7.60 -6.88
C GLU A 707 8.82 7.25 -7.73
N GLN A 708 7.62 7.62 -7.28
CA GLN A 708 6.36 7.35 -8.01
C GLN A 708 5.99 8.42 -9.03
N ILE A 709 6.83 9.47 -9.18
CA ILE A 709 6.46 10.67 -9.93
C ILE A 709 7.21 10.68 -11.26
N PRO A 710 6.55 10.50 -12.40
CA PRO A 710 7.22 10.53 -13.70
C PRO A 710 7.73 11.92 -14.04
N VAL A 711 8.62 11.99 -15.02
CA VAL A 711 9.02 13.24 -15.67
C VAL A 711 8.86 13.12 -17.19
N ALA A 712 8.55 14.24 -17.83
CA ALA A 712 8.35 14.27 -19.28
C ALA A 712 9.66 14.39 -20.10
N ALA A 713 10.82 14.25 -19.46
CA ALA A 713 12.10 14.25 -20.17
C ALA A 713 12.20 13.00 -21.06
N LEU A 714 12.61 13.19 -22.33
CA LEU A 714 12.80 12.08 -23.26
C LEU A 714 13.81 11.07 -22.68
N PRO A 715 13.58 9.75 -22.84
CA PRO A 715 14.50 8.73 -22.36
C PRO A 715 15.82 8.84 -23.14
N THR A 716 16.79 9.55 -22.57
CA THR A 716 18.18 9.53 -23.02
C THR A 716 18.94 8.50 -22.20
N PRO A 717 20.08 7.96 -22.70
CA PRO A 717 20.98 7.10 -21.93
C PRO A 717 21.50 7.73 -20.64
N ASP A 718 21.20 9.01 -20.38
CA ASP A 718 21.65 9.81 -19.25
C ASP A 718 20.59 10.05 -18.17
N PHE A 719 19.36 9.53 -18.34
CA PHE A 719 18.30 9.70 -17.37
C PHE A 719 18.18 8.52 -16.41
N PRO A 720 18.65 8.67 -15.17
CA PRO A 720 17.95 8.08 -14.03
C PRO A 720 17.93 9.00 -12.80
N GLU A 721 16.79 9.07 -12.12
CA GLU A 721 16.73 9.55 -10.73
C GLU A 721 17.58 8.66 -9.81
N SER A 722 17.77 7.39 -10.20
CA SER A 722 18.66 6.39 -9.59
C SER A 722 20.18 6.63 -9.75
N ARG A 723 20.62 7.78 -10.32
CA ARG A 723 22.05 8.16 -10.33
C ARG A 723 22.49 8.96 -9.11
N ILE A 724 23.72 8.71 -8.69
CA ILE A 724 24.48 9.53 -7.73
C ILE A 724 24.76 10.89 -8.40
N ASN A 725 23.84 11.83 -8.24
CA ASN A 725 23.92 13.18 -8.80
C ASN A 725 24.18 14.19 -7.67
N GLY A 726 25.40 14.24 -7.13
CA GLY A 726 25.79 15.23 -6.11
C GLY A 726 24.93 15.23 -4.81
N PRO A 727 25.22 16.15 -3.87
CA PRO A 727 24.42 16.31 -2.64
C PRO A 727 22.99 16.77 -2.97
N ALA A 728 21.98 16.18 -2.30
CA ALA A 728 20.57 16.50 -2.55
C ALA A 728 20.12 17.84 -1.95
N ASP A 729 20.97 18.53 -1.19
CA ASP A 729 20.65 19.74 -0.43
C ASP A 729 20.05 20.83 -1.34
N ILE A 730 18.81 21.19 -1.04
CA ILE A 730 18.12 22.31 -1.68
C ILE A 730 17.82 23.40 -0.65
N SER A 731 18.06 24.65 -1.04
CA SER A 731 17.86 25.82 -0.21
C SER A 731 17.38 27.01 -1.04
N ILE A 732 16.76 27.99 -0.39
CA ILE A 732 16.33 29.26 -1.01
C ILE A 732 17.16 30.41 -0.44
N ILE A 733 17.13 31.57 -1.11
CA ILE A 733 17.85 32.75 -0.63
C ILE A 733 17.29 33.16 0.75
N GLY A 734 18.15 33.17 1.77
CA GLY A 734 17.80 33.52 3.14
C GLY A 734 17.31 32.36 4.03
N PHE A 735 17.19 31.14 3.49
CA PHE A 735 16.85 29.95 4.25
C PHE A 735 17.57 28.71 3.70
N GLY A 736 18.47 28.15 4.50
CA GLY A 736 19.22 26.93 4.19
C GLY A 736 18.83 25.80 5.12
N SER A 737 18.41 24.68 4.55
CA SER A 737 18.21 23.42 5.25
C SER A 737 18.92 22.34 4.44
N ASN A 738 19.72 21.51 5.10
CA ASN A 738 20.32 20.34 4.45
C ASN A 738 19.25 19.23 4.35
N VAL A 739 18.32 19.39 3.40
CA VAL A 739 17.27 18.43 3.08
C VAL A 739 17.09 18.37 1.56
N GLY A 740 16.71 17.21 1.05
CA GLY A 740 16.40 16.99 -0.37
C GLY A 740 14.99 17.41 -0.80
N PHE A 741 14.21 18.01 0.10
CA PHE A 741 12.80 18.33 -0.12
C PHE A 741 12.43 19.73 0.42
N LEU A 742 11.75 20.54 -0.39
CA LEU A 742 11.21 21.84 0.02
C LEU A 742 9.76 21.99 -0.41
N GLN A 743 8.97 22.56 0.48
CA GLN A 743 7.59 22.95 0.24
C GLN A 743 7.53 24.48 0.26
N LEU A 744 7.26 25.09 -0.90
CA LEU A 744 7.27 26.54 -1.08
C LEU A 744 5.88 27.07 -1.45
N PRO A 745 5.54 28.31 -1.07
CA PRO A 745 4.31 28.94 -1.54
C PRO A 745 4.36 29.21 -3.04
N VAL A 746 3.21 29.12 -3.70
CA VAL A 746 3.07 29.52 -5.10
C VAL A 746 2.91 31.06 -5.19
N TYR A 747 3.72 31.71 -6.04
CA TYR A 747 3.61 33.16 -6.30
C TYR A 747 2.63 33.47 -7.42
N VAL A 748 2.62 32.65 -8.47
CA VAL A 748 1.67 32.77 -9.59
C VAL A 748 0.83 31.51 -9.63
N PRO A 749 -0.41 31.54 -9.11
CA PRO A 749 -1.26 30.35 -9.04
C PRO A 749 -1.84 29.99 -10.40
N TYR A 750 -2.06 28.69 -10.61
CA TYR A 750 -2.84 28.19 -11.74
C TYR A 750 -4.33 28.27 -11.40
N SER A 751 -5.08 29.09 -12.14
CA SER A 751 -6.52 29.27 -11.96
C SER A 751 -7.28 28.91 -13.24
N PRO A 752 -7.46 27.61 -13.55
CA PRO A 752 -8.19 27.16 -14.72
C PRO A 752 -9.69 27.49 -14.65
N GLU A 753 -10.37 27.34 -15.77
CA GLU A 753 -11.83 27.38 -15.80
C GLU A 753 -12.39 26.25 -14.92
N PRO A 754 -13.36 26.51 -14.02
CA PRO A 754 -13.92 25.51 -13.11
C PRO A 754 -14.61 24.33 -13.82
N SER A 755 -14.88 24.45 -15.12
CA SER A 755 -15.63 23.48 -15.92
C SER A 755 -14.74 22.49 -16.68
N LYS A 756 -13.46 22.82 -16.91
CA LYS A 756 -12.57 22.02 -17.77
C LYS A 756 -11.09 22.40 -17.63
N VAL A 757 -10.27 21.38 -17.37
CA VAL A 757 -8.84 21.30 -17.68
C VAL A 757 -8.66 20.15 -18.66
N SER A 758 -7.79 20.31 -19.66
CA SER A 758 -7.48 19.26 -20.63
C SER A 758 -6.05 18.77 -20.42
N LEU A 759 -5.81 17.49 -20.67
CA LEU A 759 -4.49 16.92 -20.88
C LEU A 759 -4.48 16.29 -22.28
N TYR A 760 -3.35 16.41 -22.98
CA TYR A 760 -3.25 16.02 -24.38
C TYR A 760 -2.00 15.19 -24.67
N ARG A 761 -2.11 14.36 -25.71
CA ARG A 761 -1.00 13.68 -26.36
C ARG A 761 -1.28 13.49 -27.85
N ASP A 762 -0.20 13.56 -28.63
CA ASP A 762 -0.16 13.07 -29.99
C ASP A 762 0.24 11.59 -30.03
N GLY A 763 -0.04 10.90 -31.14
CA GLY A 763 0.32 9.48 -31.31
C GLY A 763 1.83 9.20 -31.32
N LEU A 764 2.67 10.23 -31.48
CA LEU A 764 4.13 10.13 -31.48
C LEU A 764 4.78 10.55 -30.16
N ASP A 765 4.01 11.11 -29.22
CA ASP A 765 4.58 11.58 -27.97
C ASP A 765 4.94 10.41 -27.05
N ALA A 766 6.03 10.57 -26.30
CA ALA A 766 6.34 9.67 -25.19
C ALA A 766 5.27 9.83 -24.09
N VAL A 767 4.79 8.70 -23.58
CA VAL A 767 3.82 8.62 -22.47
C VAL A 767 4.34 7.80 -21.32
N THR A 768 5.61 7.43 -21.39
CA THR A 768 6.30 6.58 -20.43
C THR A 768 7.71 7.11 -20.29
N ASP A 769 8.14 7.32 -19.05
CA ASP A 769 9.50 7.76 -18.77
C ASP A 769 10.49 6.58 -18.79
N ALA A 770 11.77 6.84 -18.52
CA ALA A 770 12.79 5.80 -18.55
C ALA A 770 12.63 4.72 -17.44
N GLU A 771 11.84 5.00 -16.40
CA GLU A 771 11.57 4.09 -15.28
C GLU A 771 10.21 3.37 -15.43
N GLY A 772 9.55 3.52 -16.59
CA GLY A 772 8.28 2.85 -16.89
C GLY A 772 7.03 3.59 -16.40
N ARG A 773 7.17 4.74 -15.73
CA ARG A 773 6.07 5.53 -15.15
C ARG A 773 5.35 6.34 -16.23
N HIS A 774 4.07 6.59 -16.03
CA HIS A 774 3.16 7.09 -17.06
C HIS A 774 2.77 8.56 -16.87
N PHE A 775 2.82 9.34 -17.95
CA PHE A 775 2.48 10.76 -17.93
C PHE A 775 1.79 11.23 -19.22
N TRP A 776 1.19 12.42 -19.14
CA TRP A 776 0.63 13.19 -20.24
C TRP A 776 1.58 14.34 -20.59
N PRO A 777 2.03 14.44 -21.85
CA PRO A 777 3.11 15.35 -22.26
C PRO A 777 2.66 16.80 -22.50
N LYS A 778 1.37 17.06 -22.72
CA LYS A 778 0.86 18.36 -23.20
C LYS A 778 -0.41 18.79 -22.46
N SER A 779 -0.65 20.10 -22.45
CA SER A 779 -1.88 20.70 -21.91
C SER A 779 -3.04 20.62 -22.90
N ASP A 780 -2.79 20.84 -24.20
CA ASP A 780 -3.79 20.77 -25.25
C ASP A 780 -3.13 20.48 -26.63
N SER A 781 -3.95 20.47 -27.70
CA SER A 781 -3.52 20.28 -29.09
C SER A 781 -2.95 21.53 -29.76
N GLY A 782 -2.96 22.67 -29.07
CA GLY A 782 -2.56 23.99 -29.59
C GLY A 782 -3.60 24.68 -30.45
N THR A 783 -4.79 24.11 -30.68
CA THR A 783 -5.84 24.71 -31.53
C THR A 783 -7.27 24.29 -31.14
N PRO A 784 -8.11 25.19 -30.60
CA PRO A 784 -7.76 26.49 -30.03
C PRO A 784 -6.91 26.31 -28.76
N SER A 785 -6.00 27.24 -28.49
CA SER A 785 -5.21 27.21 -27.26
C SER A 785 -6.12 27.42 -26.04
N VAL A 786 -6.10 26.46 -25.13
CA VAL A 786 -6.72 26.49 -23.81
C VAL A 786 -5.72 27.05 -22.82
N TYR A 787 -6.21 27.63 -21.72
CA TYR A 787 -5.37 28.15 -20.64
C TYR A 787 -4.48 27.04 -20.07
N SER A 788 -3.20 27.10 -20.42
CA SER A 788 -2.18 26.11 -20.08
C SER A 788 -1.72 26.27 -18.62
N PRO A 789 -1.43 25.17 -17.90
CA PRO A 789 -0.88 25.24 -16.56
C PRO A 789 0.49 25.94 -16.53
N VAL A 790 0.53 27.09 -15.87
CA VAL A 790 1.73 27.88 -15.66
C VAL A 790 1.76 28.32 -14.20
N VAL A 791 2.78 27.86 -13.47
CA VAL A 791 2.97 28.14 -12.04
C VAL A 791 4.42 28.50 -11.75
N PHE A 792 4.62 29.46 -10.86
CA PHE A 792 5.92 29.93 -10.41
C PHE A 792 6.00 29.98 -8.88
N GLY A 793 7.13 29.54 -8.33
CA GLY A 793 7.50 29.68 -6.92
C GLY A 793 8.80 30.49 -6.74
N PRO A 794 9.27 30.64 -5.48
CA PRO A 794 10.55 31.26 -5.16
C PRO A 794 11.73 30.51 -5.80
N GLU A 795 12.78 31.19 -6.22
CA GLU A 795 13.98 30.55 -6.79
C GLU A 795 14.89 29.91 -5.72
N LEU A 796 15.63 28.87 -6.11
CA LEU A 796 16.66 28.25 -5.27
C LEU A 796 17.88 29.16 -5.12
N SER A 797 18.63 28.98 -4.03
CA SER A 797 19.85 29.73 -3.72
C SER A 797 21.00 29.47 -4.70
N SER A 798 20.95 28.33 -5.41
CA SER A 798 21.94 27.92 -6.40
C SER A 798 21.29 27.04 -7.47
N SER A 799 21.91 26.98 -8.64
CA SER A 799 21.48 26.12 -9.74
C SER A 799 21.68 24.64 -9.37
N ARG A 800 20.62 23.84 -9.54
CA ARG A 800 20.54 22.42 -9.16
C ARG A 800 19.70 21.62 -10.14
N VAL A 801 19.89 20.30 -10.16
CA VAL A 801 18.95 19.39 -10.83
C VAL A 801 17.86 19.05 -9.82
N HIS A 802 16.61 19.30 -10.17
CA HIS A 802 15.48 19.10 -9.26
C HIS A 802 14.18 18.89 -10.03
N LYS A 803 13.21 18.28 -9.35
CA LYS A 803 11.84 18.10 -9.82
C LYS A 803 10.94 19.09 -9.11
N THR A 804 10.14 19.83 -9.86
CA THR A 804 9.11 20.73 -9.32
C THR A 804 7.74 20.13 -9.57
N ILE A 805 6.89 20.12 -8.54
CA ILE A 805 5.61 19.41 -8.54
C ILE A 805 4.49 20.31 -8.02
N LEU A 806 3.38 20.35 -8.75
CA LEU A 806 2.12 20.96 -8.34
C LEU A 806 1.00 19.92 -8.31
N PRO A 807 0.50 19.54 -7.11
CA PRO A 807 -0.64 18.67 -6.95
C PRO A 807 -1.98 19.37 -7.22
N MET A 808 -2.91 18.63 -7.83
CA MET A 808 -4.29 19.04 -8.06
C MET A 808 -5.22 17.83 -7.88
N LEU A 809 -6.35 18.03 -7.20
CA LEU A 809 -7.45 17.09 -7.19
C LEU A 809 -8.44 17.45 -8.30
N ALA A 810 -8.80 16.48 -9.13
CA ALA A 810 -9.73 16.67 -10.22
C ALA A 810 -10.76 15.54 -10.29
N GLU A 811 -11.87 15.79 -10.97
CA GLU A 811 -12.92 14.82 -11.25
C GLU A 811 -12.94 14.47 -12.74
N LEU A 812 -13.15 13.19 -13.06
CA LEU A 812 -13.31 12.75 -14.44
C LEU A 812 -14.62 13.24 -15.05
N LYS A 813 -14.55 13.90 -16.21
CA LYS A 813 -15.71 14.41 -16.94
C LYS A 813 -16.43 13.34 -17.76
N SER A 814 -15.70 12.32 -18.19
CA SER A 814 -16.15 11.24 -19.06
C SER A 814 -15.71 9.90 -18.51
N ASP A 815 -16.36 8.83 -18.96
CA ASP A 815 -15.95 7.47 -18.63
C ASP A 815 -14.69 7.08 -19.42
N PHE A 816 -13.67 6.61 -18.71
CA PHE A 816 -12.48 6.02 -19.30
C PHE A 816 -12.26 4.66 -18.66
N LEU A 817 -12.26 3.59 -19.46
CA LEU A 817 -12.09 2.23 -18.94
C LEU A 817 -10.84 2.13 -18.06
N SER A 818 -9.66 2.59 -18.52
CA SER A 818 -8.41 2.44 -17.77
C SER A 818 -8.23 3.37 -16.56
N ILE A 819 -8.93 4.51 -16.50
CA ILE A 819 -8.71 5.52 -15.44
C ILE A 819 -9.80 5.41 -14.38
N GLY A 820 -11.06 5.43 -14.79
CA GLY A 820 -12.22 5.48 -13.91
C GLY A 820 -13.46 6.01 -14.63
N ARG A 821 -14.58 5.98 -13.92
CA ARG A 821 -15.88 6.45 -14.44
C ARG A 821 -16.06 7.96 -14.19
N LYS A 822 -16.99 8.57 -14.91
CA LYS A 822 -17.42 9.96 -14.70
C LYS A 822 -17.79 10.16 -13.23
N GLY A 823 -17.30 11.23 -12.63
CA GLY A 823 -17.53 11.56 -11.21
C GLY A 823 -16.50 10.98 -10.23
N THR A 824 -15.59 10.10 -10.69
CA THR A 824 -14.49 9.61 -9.86
C THR A 824 -13.44 10.70 -9.66
N LEU A 825 -12.93 10.82 -8.43
CA LEU A 825 -11.82 11.73 -8.11
C LEU A 825 -10.47 11.10 -8.44
N ILE A 826 -9.59 11.93 -8.98
CA ILE A 826 -8.22 11.60 -9.35
C ILE A 826 -7.27 12.68 -8.85
N VAL A 827 -6.03 12.29 -8.54
CA VAL A 827 -4.95 13.22 -8.25
C VAL A 827 -4.12 13.40 -9.49
N VAL A 828 -3.89 14.64 -9.88
CA VAL A 828 -3.03 15.02 -10.99
C VAL A 828 -1.83 15.75 -10.42
N LEU A 829 -0.62 15.24 -10.70
CA LEU A 829 0.62 15.92 -10.38
C LEU A 829 1.18 16.53 -11.67
N LEU A 830 1.25 17.86 -11.71
CA LEU A 830 1.95 18.57 -12.76
C LEU A 830 3.41 18.67 -12.36
N THR A 831 4.29 18.11 -13.18
CA THR A 831 5.70 17.92 -12.88
C THR A 831 6.53 18.65 -13.91
N ASN A 832 7.65 19.25 -13.49
CA ASN A 832 8.68 19.73 -14.40
C ASN A 832 10.04 19.23 -13.93
N TRP A 833 10.84 18.74 -14.88
CA TRP A 833 12.21 18.35 -14.64
C TRP A 833 13.17 19.47 -15.04
N ILE A 834 13.93 19.95 -14.08
CA ILE A 834 14.80 21.10 -14.26
C ILE A 834 16.25 20.66 -14.06
N VAL A 835 17.10 21.01 -15.04
CA VAL A 835 18.50 20.59 -15.09
C VAL A 835 19.41 21.80 -14.94
N PHE A 836 20.15 21.85 -13.84
CA PHE A 836 21.10 22.93 -13.53
C PHE A 836 20.50 24.34 -13.68
N ASP A 837 19.35 24.58 -13.06
CA ASP A 837 18.73 25.90 -12.94
C ASP A 837 18.24 26.12 -11.50
N SER A 838 18.05 27.38 -11.11
CA SER A 838 17.45 27.79 -9.82
C SER A 838 15.96 28.10 -9.93
N SER A 839 15.42 28.20 -11.15
CA SER A 839 14.00 28.49 -11.36
C SER A 839 13.11 27.36 -10.83
N ASN A 840 12.04 27.70 -10.11
CA ASN A 840 11.03 26.74 -9.64
C ASN A 840 9.70 27.03 -10.35
N ASN A 841 9.44 26.30 -11.43
CA ASN A 841 8.24 26.51 -12.24
C ASN A 841 7.68 25.19 -12.79
N VAL A 842 6.39 25.22 -13.10
CA VAL A 842 5.71 24.15 -13.86
C VAL A 842 4.98 24.82 -15.01
N ILE A 843 5.40 24.47 -16.23
CA ILE A 843 4.89 25.08 -17.47
C ILE A 843 4.53 23.95 -18.42
N LEU A 844 3.26 23.54 -18.40
CA LEU A 844 2.75 22.50 -19.31
C LEU A 844 2.18 23.18 -20.55
N THR A 845 2.88 23.06 -21.69
CA THR A 845 2.51 23.72 -22.94
C THR A 845 1.83 22.76 -23.93
N PRO A 846 1.29 23.27 -25.05
CA PRO A 846 0.82 22.42 -26.15
C PRO A 846 1.94 21.67 -26.88
N THR A 847 3.21 22.01 -26.61
CA THR A 847 4.38 21.32 -27.16
C THR A 847 4.98 20.43 -26.08
N ALA A 848 5.32 19.18 -26.42
CA ALA A 848 5.97 18.27 -25.49
C ALA A 848 7.34 18.84 -25.08
N GLY A 849 7.65 18.79 -23.78
CA GLY A 849 8.88 19.33 -23.20
C GLY A 849 9.25 18.58 -21.93
N THR A 850 9.92 19.25 -20.99
CA THR A 850 10.31 18.68 -19.69
C THR A 850 9.18 18.62 -18.66
N SER A 851 8.07 19.31 -18.93
CA SER A 851 6.87 19.30 -18.11
C SER A 851 5.90 18.21 -18.55
N GLY A 852 5.25 17.56 -17.59
CA GLY A 852 4.23 16.54 -17.81
C GLY A 852 3.17 16.55 -16.72
N ALA A 853 2.06 15.87 -16.97
CA ALA A 853 1.00 15.64 -15.99
C ALA A 853 0.86 14.14 -15.74
N SER A 854 0.99 13.72 -14.49
CA SER A 854 0.76 12.33 -14.09
C SER A 854 -0.53 12.19 -13.32
N ILE A 855 -1.16 11.03 -13.44
CA ILE A 855 -2.48 10.76 -12.88
C ILE A 855 -2.39 9.59 -11.94
N PHE A 856 -2.97 9.74 -10.76
CA PHE A 856 -3.05 8.72 -9.73
C PHE A 856 -4.51 8.55 -9.30
N ARG A 857 -4.91 7.31 -8.97
CA ARG A 857 -6.23 7.06 -8.37
C ARG A 857 -6.19 7.48 -6.90
N VAL A 858 -7.32 7.97 -6.40
CA VAL A 858 -7.50 8.24 -4.98
C VAL A 858 -7.71 6.91 -4.25
N LYS A 859 -7.10 6.73 -3.07
CA LYS A 859 -7.33 5.55 -2.23
C LYS A 859 -8.83 5.39 -1.95
N GLY A 860 -9.36 4.18 -2.11
CA GLY A 860 -10.79 3.93 -1.99
C GLY A 860 -11.64 4.50 -3.13
N ASN A 861 -11.05 4.82 -4.29
CA ASN A 861 -11.74 5.26 -5.52
C ASN A 861 -12.87 6.27 -5.24
N MET A 862 -12.55 7.30 -4.45
CA MET A 862 -13.56 8.19 -3.92
C MET A 862 -14.33 8.89 -5.02
N MET A 863 -15.63 9.01 -4.79
CA MET A 863 -16.52 9.68 -5.72
C MET A 863 -17.07 10.97 -5.13
N ASN A 864 -17.31 11.93 -6.01
CA ASN A 864 -18.00 13.15 -5.65
C ASN A 864 -19.47 12.86 -5.30
N THR A 865 -20.11 13.75 -4.55
CA THR A 865 -21.55 13.64 -4.30
C THR A 865 -22.32 13.67 -5.61
N ARG A 866 -23.44 12.95 -5.64
CA ARG A 866 -24.27 12.87 -6.84
C ARG A 866 -24.84 14.26 -7.14
N ARG A 867 -24.27 14.95 -8.12
CA ARG A 867 -24.88 16.16 -8.67
C ARG A 867 -26.05 15.72 -9.55
N VAL A 868 -27.26 15.99 -9.08
CA VAL A 868 -28.41 16.06 -9.97
C VAL A 868 -28.18 17.33 -10.79
N ASP A 869 -27.71 17.19 -12.02
CA ASP A 869 -27.86 18.29 -12.98
C ASP A 869 -29.36 18.62 -13.01
N PRO A 870 -29.76 19.86 -12.70
CA PRO A 870 -31.17 20.25 -12.58
C PRO A 870 -31.95 20.02 -13.88
#